data_AF-A0A382BUA0-F1
#
_entry.id   AF-A0A382BUA0-F1
#
_cell.length_a   1.000
_cell.length_b   1.000
_cell.length_c   1.000
_cell.angle_alpha   90.00
_cell.angle_beta   90.00
_cell.angle_gamma   90.00
#
_symmetry.space_group_name_H-M   'P 1'
#
loop_
_entity.id
_entity.type
_entity.pdbx_description
1 polymer ?
#
loop_
_entity_poly.entity_id
_entity_poly.type
_entity_poly.pdbx_seq_one_letter_code
_entity_poly.pdbx_strand_id
1 'polypeptide(L)'
;PADMDGDLTCDALDSDRDGDGYANSVDVFPDDVNEWVDYDGDGIGDNSDTDDDADGTPDVTDPFPLDECADTDTDGDGRPDSLAAGCTSTLTLDGDDDGDGADDHVDDFPLDDTEWLDTDGDGTGDNADDDDDNDGTSDANDPFPLNDCASADFDGDGMPDDFLSAGCGSTVASASFEAASTGTSYTDTGNASVDHALANNAGESDVNYDASTTPCTTGGTIMTAFTCTFTLGEGETLMPWTMSSYTYAYHAGTLTGPSGHLLISIANGDYYTDWATQYGYTGWSDSIEPGTYTWSQEASPYGLNMMGFTAYVTGSDLGYDASYITTGGVGMTDGDYFGVTSYSSTVGSYTDGSQGYQMSDVDGIAQLAFESVSGADSVSLDIFVQSTGWESADYITISWVGASSSTTILDTNGYDIDTDFAAMEGAWTTVSADVSGTGYLMVEFASNSASEAIYIDNVMVHSDGLDLDLDDDNDGWDDLVDDCPYDDNEHTDTDGDGYCDVQDTDDDNDGTYDYNDEFPLDPDEQVDNDQDGIGDNADDDDDNDGVLDANDAFPNDPTESSDFDGDGVGDNADTDDDGDNVPDDEDPFPYDGSAWIDTDGDGIADYTGPPPFSGDFESGSLGGGWTSSGNVADWFVQSNTVISGAYSAETGDISEGQSSKLEIIVNGINGTGEFAYQTSSEANWD
;
A
#
# COMPACT_ATOMS: atom_id res chain seq x y z
N PRO A 1 74.12 -54.44 -27.33
CA PRO A 1 73.19 -53.90 -26.32
C PRO A 1 72.00 -53.31 -27.08
N ALA A 2 70.83 -53.18 -26.45
CA ALA A 2 69.81 -52.30 -27.00
C ALA A 2 70.26 -50.83 -26.82
N ASP A 3 69.84 -49.99 -27.76
CA ASP A 3 70.24 -48.60 -28.01
C ASP A 3 69.06 -48.01 -28.80
N MET A 4 68.10 -47.44 -28.07
CA MET A 4 66.76 -47.09 -28.55
C MET A 4 66.73 -45.77 -29.34
N ASP A 5 67.39 -44.73 -28.86
CA ASP A 5 67.47 -43.41 -29.49
C ASP A 5 68.60 -43.31 -30.56
N GLY A 6 69.56 -44.25 -30.53
CA GLY A 6 70.65 -44.32 -31.48
C GLY A 6 71.80 -43.35 -31.21
N ASP A 7 71.94 -42.81 -29.98
CA ASP A 7 73.00 -41.88 -29.59
C ASP A 7 74.38 -42.55 -29.38
N LEU A 8 74.44 -43.88 -29.47
CA LEU A 8 75.60 -44.77 -29.27
C LEU A 8 75.96 -45.05 -27.79
N THR A 9 75.12 -44.62 -26.86
CA THR A 9 75.00 -45.13 -25.50
C THR A 9 74.14 -46.41 -25.57
N CYS A 10 74.05 -47.19 -24.49
CA CYS A 10 73.15 -48.34 -24.51
C CYS A 10 72.10 -48.15 -23.43
N ASP A 11 70.85 -48.56 -23.68
CA ASP A 11 69.69 -48.35 -22.80
C ASP A 11 69.98 -48.58 -21.32
N ALA A 12 70.74 -49.63 -20.98
CA ALA A 12 71.09 -49.98 -19.60
C ALA A 12 72.04 -49.00 -18.89
N LEU A 13 72.67 -48.09 -19.62
CA LEU A 13 73.57 -47.03 -19.17
C LEU A 13 73.13 -45.65 -19.63
N ASP A 14 72.01 -45.58 -20.38
CA ASP A 14 71.49 -44.34 -20.90
C ASP A 14 70.73 -43.59 -19.82
N SER A 15 70.91 -42.28 -19.79
CA SER A 15 70.17 -41.40 -18.87
C SER A 15 68.86 -40.90 -19.46
N ASP A 16 68.68 -41.00 -20.77
CA ASP A 16 67.52 -40.55 -21.57
C ASP A 16 67.42 -41.53 -22.74
N ARG A 17 66.59 -42.56 -22.60
CA ARG A 17 66.72 -43.81 -23.38
C ARG A 17 66.06 -43.73 -24.75
N ASP A 18 65.02 -42.94 -24.90
CA ASP A 18 64.32 -42.67 -26.16
C ASP A 18 64.73 -41.34 -26.80
N GLY A 19 65.48 -40.49 -26.08
CA GLY A 19 66.18 -39.32 -26.62
C GLY A 19 65.26 -38.12 -26.81
N ASP A 20 64.18 -38.03 -26.03
CA ASP A 20 63.22 -36.94 -26.07
C ASP A 20 63.67 -35.69 -25.28
N GLY A 21 64.74 -35.83 -24.49
CA GLY A 21 65.34 -34.78 -23.68
C GLY A 21 64.98 -34.85 -22.19
N TYR A 22 64.14 -35.79 -21.77
CA TYR A 22 63.79 -36.05 -20.37
C TYR A 22 64.61 -37.23 -19.84
N ALA A 23 65.10 -37.10 -18.61
CA ALA A 23 65.91 -38.16 -18.04
C ALA A 23 64.99 -39.31 -17.59
N ASN A 24 65.39 -40.56 -17.84
CA ASN A 24 64.71 -41.81 -17.44
C ASN A 24 64.25 -41.86 -15.97
N SER A 25 64.82 -41.02 -15.09
CA SER A 25 64.48 -40.93 -13.67
C SER A 25 63.29 -40.03 -13.34
N VAL A 26 62.86 -39.18 -14.27
CA VAL A 26 61.74 -38.24 -14.14
C VAL A 26 60.71 -38.39 -15.26
N ASP A 27 61.09 -39.02 -16.36
CA ASP A 27 60.23 -39.40 -17.46
C ASP A 27 59.33 -40.60 -17.07
N VAL A 28 58.01 -40.44 -17.22
CA VAL A 28 57.01 -41.47 -16.92
C VAL A 28 56.95 -42.53 -18.04
N PHE A 29 57.29 -42.17 -19.27
CA PHE A 29 57.31 -43.04 -20.45
C PHE A 29 58.72 -43.14 -21.09
N PRO A 30 59.73 -43.64 -20.37
CA PRO A 30 61.15 -43.65 -20.78
C PRO A 30 61.51 -44.61 -21.92
N ASP A 31 60.52 -45.05 -22.69
CA ASP A 31 60.63 -45.87 -23.89
C ASP A 31 59.76 -45.30 -25.06
N ASP A 32 59.12 -44.13 -24.91
CA ASP A 32 58.29 -43.45 -25.91
C ASP A 32 58.73 -41.99 -26.11
N VAL A 33 59.44 -41.74 -27.20
CA VAL A 33 59.97 -40.41 -27.57
C VAL A 33 58.92 -39.29 -27.70
N ASN A 34 57.62 -39.59 -27.67
CA ASN A 34 56.55 -38.59 -27.77
C ASN A 34 55.81 -38.36 -26.45
N GLU A 35 56.14 -39.04 -25.36
CA GLU A 35 55.46 -38.91 -24.07
C GLU A 35 56.45 -38.85 -22.92
N TRP A 36 56.24 -37.98 -21.94
CA TRP A 36 57.18 -37.81 -20.81
C TRP A 36 56.51 -37.50 -19.46
N VAL A 37 55.26 -37.03 -19.47
CA VAL A 37 54.42 -36.73 -18.29
C VAL A 37 53.09 -37.50 -18.43
N ASP A 38 52.51 -37.82 -17.28
CA ASP A 38 51.23 -38.51 -17.05
C ASP A 38 50.64 -37.82 -15.81
N TYR A 39 49.85 -36.77 -16.02
CA TYR A 39 49.44 -35.87 -14.93
C TYR A 39 48.44 -36.52 -13.96
N ASP A 40 47.39 -37.16 -14.47
CA ASP A 40 46.37 -37.86 -13.67
C ASP A 40 46.77 -39.31 -13.26
N GLY A 41 47.78 -39.89 -13.92
CA GLY A 41 48.29 -41.22 -13.62
C GLY A 41 47.47 -42.37 -14.18
N ASP A 42 46.65 -42.16 -15.22
CA ASP A 42 45.84 -43.22 -15.84
C ASP A 42 46.67 -44.17 -16.74
N GLY A 43 47.89 -43.74 -17.10
CA GLY A 43 48.85 -44.47 -17.92
C GLY A 43 48.81 -44.14 -19.42
N ILE A 44 48.08 -43.11 -19.83
CA ILE A 44 48.19 -42.38 -21.09
C ILE A 44 49.09 -41.15 -20.82
N GLY A 45 49.91 -40.73 -21.79
CA GLY A 45 50.77 -39.56 -21.61
C GLY A 45 50.09 -38.31 -22.13
N ASP A 46 50.33 -37.17 -21.49
CA ASP A 46 49.65 -35.89 -21.74
C ASP A 46 49.62 -35.48 -23.23
N ASN A 47 50.63 -35.82 -24.05
CA ASN A 47 50.59 -35.42 -25.48
C ASN A 47 49.59 -36.25 -26.31
N SER A 48 49.14 -37.39 -25.79
CA SER A 48 48.16 -38.28 -26.38
C SER A 48 46.85 -38.32 -25.61
N ASP A 49 46.83 -37.91 -24.34
CA ASP A 49 45.62 -37.72 -23.59
C ASP A 49 44.81 -36.55 -24.15
N THR A 50 43.54 -36.49 -23.78
CA THR A 50 42.62 -35.43 -24.21
C THR A 50 41.94 -34.77 -23.02
N ASP A 51 42.35 -35.13 -21.81
CA ASP A 51 41.77 -34.79 -20.50
C ASP A 51 42.87 -35.05 -19.45
N ASP A 52 43.90 -34.19 -19.44
CA ASP A 52 45.18 -34.42 -18.74
C ASP A 52 45.02 -34.52 -17.20
N ASP A 53 43.99 -33.93 -16.60
CA ASP A 53 43.70 -33.98 -15.16
C ASP A 53 42.49 -34.85 -14.76
N ALA A 54 41.80 -35.42 -15.75
CA ALA A 54 40.69 -36.35 -15.60
C ALA A 54 39.51 -35.82 -14.78
N ASP A 55 39.25 -34.53 -14.88
CA ASP A 55 38.04 -33.91 -14.32
C ASP A 55 36.78 -34.19 -15.19
N GLY A 56 36.99 -34.60 -16.44
CA GLY A 56 35.97 -34.96 -17.42
C GLY A 56 35.72 -33.91 -18.51
N THR A 57 36.44 -32.79 -18.50
CA THR A 57 36.40 -31.73 -19.49
C THR A 57 37.63 -31.82 -20.40
N PRO A 58 37.47 -31.98 -21.73
CA PRO A 58 38.63 -32.16 -22.59
C PRO A 58 39.54 -30.91 -22.68
N ASP A 59 40.87 -31.07 -22.77
CA ASP A 59 41.87 -29.98 -22.75
C ASP A 59 41.63 -28.88 -23.81
N VAL A 60 40.90 -29.20 -24.88
CA VAL A 60 40.59 -28.26 -25.98
C VAL A 60 39.46 -27.28 -25.62
N THR A 61 38.70 -27.60 -24.60
CA THR A 61 37.57 -26.83 -24.07
C THR A 61 37.74 -26.48 -22.61
N ASP A 62 38.74 -27.06 -21.95
CA ASP A 62 39.12 -26.78 -20.57
C ASP A 62 40.06 -25.54 -20.50
N PRO A 63 39.65 -24.46 -19.82
CA PRO A 63 40.50 -23.32 -19.51
C PRO A 63 41.65 -23.64 -18.53
N PHE A 64 41.52 -24.67 -17.70
CA PHE A 64 42.48 -25.11 -16.68
C PHE A 64 42.88 -26.59 -16.82
N PRO A 65 43.48 -27.01 -17.94
CA PRO A 65 43.70 -28.42 -18.33
C PRO A 65 44.68 -29.23 -17.47
N LEU A 66 45.08 -28.71 -16.30
CA LEU A 66 45.97 -29.39 -15.36
C LEU A 66 45.50 -29.18 -13.91
N ASP A 67 44.27 -28.73 -13.69
CA ASP A 67 43.71 -28.53 -12.36
C ASP A 67 42.38 -29.28 -12.25
N GLU A 68 42.43 -30.48 -11.64
CA GLU A 68 41.27 -31.36 -11.43
C GLU A 68 40.08 -30.72 -10.70
N CYS A 69 40.24 -29.49 -10.20
CA CYS A 69 39.21 -28.71 -9.55
C CYS A 69 38.48 -27.72 -10.45
N ALA A 70 38.98 -27.34 -11.62
CA ALA A 70 38.50 -26.17 -12.35
C ALA A 70 38.40 -26.47 -13.85
N ASP A 71 37.27 -26.14 -14.48
CA ASP A 71 37.06 -26.46 -15.90
C ASP A 71 36.28 -25.39 -16.70
N THR A 72 35.92 -24.28 -16.06
CA THR A 72 35.07 -23.22 -16.62
C THR A 72 35.67 -21.84 -16.28
N ASP A 73 35.69 -20.93 -17.25
CA ASP A 73 36.26 -19.56 -17.23
C ASP A 73 35.45 -18.72 -18.24
N THR A 74 34.31 -18.17 -17.81
CA THR A 74 33.30 -17.59 -18.70
C THR A 74 33.78 -16.29 -19.36
N ASP A 75 34.45 -15.40 -18.62
CA ASP A 75 35.00 -14.13 -19.14
C ASP A 75 36.42 -14.28 -19.74
N GLY A 76 37.14 -15.36 -19.41
CA GLY A 76 38.47 -15.65 -19.90
C GLY A 76 39.59 -14.88 -19.19
N ASP A 77 39.40 -14.42 -17.96
CA ASP A 77 40.42 -13.70 -17.18
C ASP A 77 41.51 -14.63 -16.61
N GLY A 78 41.26 -15.94 -16.64
CA GLY A 78 42.13 -16.98 -16.11
C GLY A 78 41.85 -17.34 -14.65
N ARG A 79 40.66 -17.06 -14.15
CA ARG A 79 40.09 -17.56 -12.90
C ARG A 79 38.90 -18.47 -13.19
N PRO A 80 38.70 -19.50 -12.37
CA PRO A 80 37.59 -20.41 -12.59
C PRO A 80 36.29 -19.91 -11.97
N ASP A 81 35.19 -20.03 -12.72
CA ASP A 81 33.82 -19.76 -12.25
C ASP A 81 33.47 -20.60 -11.01
N SER A 82 33.97 -21.84 -10.97
CA SER A 82 33.70 -22.76 -9.86
C SER A 82 34.84 -23.74 -9.60
N LEU A 83 34.89 -24.27 -8.37
CA LEU A 83 35.86 -25.29 -7.96
C LEU A 83 35.14 -26.57 -7.49
N ALA A 84 35.53 -27.72 -8.06
CA ALA A 84 34.96 -29.01 -7.72
C ALA A 84 35.21 -29.39 -6.24
N ALA A 85 34.19 -29.96 -5.60
CA ALA A 85 34.27 -30.30 -4.18
C ALA A 85 35.19 -31.51 -3.92
N GLY A 86 36.09 -31.39 -2.93
CA GLY A 86 36.90 -32.50 -2.42
C GLY A 86 38.26 -32.70 -3.08
N CYS A 87 38.65 -31.83 -4.01
CA CYS A 87 40.00 -31.67 -4.54
C CYS A 87 40.73 -30.50 -3.83
N THR A 88 41.96 -30.19 -4.22
CA THR A 88 42.73 -29.08 -3.63
C THR A 88 43.45 -28.28 -4.70
N SER A 89 42.90 -27.11 -5.04
CA SER A 89 43.49 -26.17 -5.99
C SER A 89 44.26 -25.03 -5.29
N THR A 90 45.14 -24.38 -6.06
CA THR A 90 45.77 -23.10 -5.70
C THR A 90 45.19 -21.92 -6.46
N LEU A 91 44.24 -22.16 -7.38
CA LEU A 91 43.50 -21.14 -8.10
C LEU A 91 42.57 -20.39 -7.15
N THR A 92 42.21 -19.18 -7.54
CA THR A 92 41.27 -18.31 -6.83
C THR A 92 40.05 -18.20 -7.72
N LEU A 93 38.86 -18.47 -7.17
CA LEU A 93 37.60 -18.35 -7.90
C LEU A 93 37.47 -16.98 -8.56
N ASP A 94 36.78 -16.96 -9.69
CA ASP A 94 36.24 -15.74 -10.24
C ASP A 94 35.04 -15.26 -9.42
N GLY A 95 34.74 -13.96 -9.51
CA GLY A 95 33.61 -13.38 -8.81
C GLY A 95 32.79 -12.41 -9.65
N ASP A 96 33.02 -12.42 -10.97
CA ASP A 96 32.38 -11.63 -12.03
C ASP A 96 32.52 -12.48 -13.31
N ASP A 97 31.80 -13.61 -13.33
CA ASP A 97 31.98 -14.73 -14.26
C ASP A 97 31.81 -14.31 -15.73
N ASP A 98 31.00 -13.29 -16.03
CA ASP A 98 30.82 -12.76 -17.38
C ASP A 98 31.54 -11.43 -17.67
N GLY A 99 32.15 -10.82 -16.66
CA GLY A 99 33.02 -9.66 -16.79
C GLY A 99 32.28 -8.36 -17.10
N ASP A 100 30.99 -8.25 -16.76
CA ASP A 100 30.18 -7.05 -16.95
C ASP A 100 30.41 -5.99 -15.85
N GLY A 101 31.01 -6.42 -14.74
CA GLY A 101 31.37 -5.60 -13.58
C GLY A 101 30.38 -5.64 -12.42
N ALA A 102 29.33 -6.46 -12.48
CA ALA A 102 28.54 -6.92 -11.35
C ALA A 102 29.17 -8.20 -10.77
N ASP A 103 29.19 -8.31 -9.44
CA ASP A 103 29.77 -9.49 -8.80
C ASP A 103 28.70 -10.61 -8.75
N ASP A 104 29.03 -11.88 -9.05
CA ASP A 104 28.09 -13.02 -9.27
C ASP A 104 27.00 -13.28 -8.22
N HIS A 105 27.12 -12.71 -7.02
CA HIS A 105 26.11 -12.86 -5.95
C HIS A 105 25.06 -11.77 -5.95
N VAL A 106 25.45 -10.57 -6.37
CA VAL A 106 24.50 -9.47 -6.58
C VAL A 106 24.04 -9.41 -8.03
N ASP A 107 24.62 -10.25 -8.88
CA ASP A 107 24.22 -10.46 -10.24
C ASP A 107 23.17 -11.58 -10.31
N ASP A 108 21.96 -11.24 -10.74
CA ASP A 108 20.88 -12.21 -10.94
C ASP A 108 21.10 -13.08 -12.21
N PHE A 109 21.99 -12.64 -13.11
CA PHE A 109 22.39 -13.31 -14.34
C PHE A 109 23.93 -13.43 -14.51
N PRO A 110 24.65 -14.17 -13.63
CA PRO A 110 26.13 -14.20 -13.59
C PRO A 110 26.87 -14.70 -14.85
N LEU A 111 26.15 -15.07 -15.91
CA LEU A 111 26.72 -15.63 -17.14
C LEU A 111 26.24 -14.87 -18.39
N ASP A 112 25.55 -13.74 -18.22
CA ASP A 112 25.01 -12.91 -19.29
C ASP A 112 25.46 -11.45 -19.12
N ASP A 113 26.54 -11.09 -19.84
CA ASP A 113 27.20 -9.77 -19.79
C ASP A 113 26.32 -8.55 -20.19
N THR A 114 25.03 -8.77 -20.39
CA THR A 114 24.03 -7.77 -20.73
C THR A 114 22.94 -7.58 -19.69
N GLU A 115 22.86 -8.42 -18.65
CA GLU A 115 21.86 -8.37 -17.59
C GLU A 115 22.53 -8.62 -16.24
N TRP A 116 22.16 -7.86 -15.20
CA TRP A 116 22.76 -8.01 -13.86
C TRP A 116 21.74 -7.89 -12.72
N LEU A 117 20.51 -7.46 -13.00
CA LEU A 117 19.46 -7.21 -12.01
C LEU A 117 18.14 -7.82 -12.51
N ASP A 118 17.41 -8.48 -11.62
CA ASP A 118 16.07 -9.05 -11.82
C ASP A 118 15.16 -8.51 -10.70
N THR A 119 14.68 -7.27 -10.85
CA THR A 119 14.03 -6.54 -9.75
C THR A 119 12.78 -7.25 -9.23
N ASP A 120 11.99 -7.89 -10.09
CA ASP A 120 10.78 -8.64 -9.71
C ASP A 120 11.01 -10.16 -9.52
N GLY A 121 12.18 -10.67 -9.90
CA GLY A 121 12.56 -12.07 -9.75
C GLY A 121 11.84 -13.01 -10.73
N ASP A 122 11.36 -12.52 -11.87
CA ASP A 122 10.65 -13.35 -12.87
C ASP A 122 11.59 -14.16 -13.78
N GLY A 123 12.88 -13.84 -13.73
CA GLY A 123 13.94 -14.44 -14.52
C GLY A 123 14.22 -13.73 -15.85
N THR A 124 13.74 -12.51 -16.02
CA THR A 124 14.06 -11.58 -17.12
C THR A 124 14.82 -10.40 -16.53
N GLY A 125 16.00 -10.08 -17.05
CA GLY A 125 16.77 -8.96 -16.50
C GLY A 125 16.19 -7.61 -16.89
N ASP A 126 16.36 -6.62 -16.01
CA ASP A 126 15.80 -5.27 -16.13
C ASP A 126 16.18 -4.56 -17.46
N ASN A 127 17.32 -4.90 -18.11
CA ASN A 127 17.62 -4.26 -19.41
C ASN A 127 16.77 -4.83 -20.57
N ALA A 128 16.20 -6.02 -20.38
CA ALA A 128 15.37 -6.73 -21.34
C ALA A 128 13.88 -6.77 -20.97
N ASP A 129 13.53 -6.53 -19.70
CA ASP A 129 12.15 -6.37 -19.27
C ASP A 129 11.57 -5.01 -19.73
N ASP A 130 10.26 -4.94 -19.87
CA ASP A 130 9.51 -3.71 -20.14
C ASP A 130 8.66 -3.30 -18.90
N ASP A 131 8.77 -4.03 -17.78
CA ASP A 131 7.99 -3.93 -16.52
C ASP A 131 8.84 -4.49 -15.35
N ASP A 132 9.94 -3.81 -15.00
CA ASP A 132 11.03 -4.33 -14.15
C ASP A 132 10.58 -4.71 -12.71
N ASP A 133 9.50 -4.12 -12.19
CA ASP A 133 8.96 -4.39 -10.85
C ASP A 133 7.61 -5.13 -10.85
N ASN A 134 7.03 -5.34 -12.04
CA ASN A 134 5.82 -6.13 -12.29
C ASN A 134 4.60 -5.65 -11.49
N ASP A 135 4.54 -4.34 -11.24
CA ASP A 135 3.37 -3.66 -10.70
C ASP A 135 2.21 -3.60 -11.74
N GLY A 136 2.54 -3.88 -13.01
CA GLY A 136 1.64 -3.90 -14.16
C GLY A 136 1.69 -2.63 -15.03
N THR A 137 2.59 -1.71 -14.72
CA THR A 137 2.86 -0.44 -15.38
C THR A 137 4.24 -0.50 -16.03
N SER A 138 4.27 -0.52 -17.37
CA SER A 138 5.56 -0.58 -18.08
C SER A 138 6.50 0.57 -17.72
N ASP A 139 7.81 0.34 -17.62
CA ASP A 139 8.83 1.34 -17.19
C ASP A 139 8.77 2.65 -17.97
N ALA A 140 8.35 2.60 -19.24
CA ALA A 140 8.22 3.78 -20.09
C ALA A 140 7.13 4.76 -19.62
N ASN A 141 6.18 4.32 -18.79
CA ASN A 141 5.11 5.11 -18.21
C ASN A 141 5.15 5.08 -16.67
N ASP A 142 6.18 4.48 -16.09
CA ASP A 142 6.35 4.36 -14.65
C ASP A 142 7.36 5.41 -14.15
N PRO A 143 6.97 6.31 -13.23
CA PRO A 143 7.90 7.20 -12.54
C PRO A 143 8.87 6.47 -11.59
N PHE A 144 8.50 5.28 -11.09
CA PHE A 144 9.24 4.46 -10.15
C PHE A 144 9.43 3.01 -10.66
N PRO A 145 10.06 2.82 -11.83
CA PRO A 145 10.07 1.53 -12.56
C PRO A 145 10.76 0.35 -11.84
N LEU A 146 11.37 0.56 -10.67
CA LEU A 146 12.04 -0.49 -9.89
C LEU A 146 11.35 -0.67 -8.52
N ASN A 147 10.13 -0.18 -8.38
CA ASN A 147 9.41 -0.12 -7.12
C ASN A 147 7.95 -0.58 -7.29
N ASP A 148 7.72 -1.84 -6.96
CA ASP A 148 6.42 -2.50 -7.03
C ASP A 148 5.33 -1.86 -6.16
N CYS A 149 5.69 -0.91 -5.28
CA CYS A 149 4.75 -0.16 -4.47
C CYS A 149 4.10 1.03 -5.18
N ALA A 150 4.69 1.59 -6.22
CA ALA A 150 4.26 2.89 -6.73
C ALA A 150 4.47 3.05 -8.22
N SER A 151 3.51 3.68 -8.90
CA SER A 151 3.62 3.98 -10.34
C SER A 151 3.00 5.31 -10.75
N ALA A 152 2.75 6.20 -9.79
CA ALA A 152 2.14 7.52 -10.00
C ALA A 152 2.92 8.61 -9.25
N ASP A 153 3.22 9.71 -9.95
CA ASP A 153 3.97 10.90 -9.51
C ASP A 153 3.40 12.09 -10.31
N PHE A 154 2.30 12.65 -9.83
CA PHE A 154 1.47 13.61 -10.56
C PHE A 154 2.22 14.92 -10.82
N ASP A 155 2.95 15.43 -9.82
CA ASP A 155 3.70 16.67 -9.89
C ASP A 155 5.15 16.50 -10.41
N GLY A 156 5.67 15.28 -10.42
CA GLY A 156 7.03 14.96 -10.85
C GLY A 156 8.10 15.32 -9.83
N ASP A 157 7.79 15.37 -8.53
CA ASP A 157 8.74 15.70 -7.48
C ASP A 157 9.59 14.50 -7.02
N GLY A 158 9.18 13.29 -7.43
CA GLY A 158 9.82 12.02 -7.13
C GLY A 158 9.35 11.38 -5.82
N MET A 159 8.20 11.81 -5.28
CA MET A 159 7.42 11.12 -4.26
C MET A 159 6.17 10.50 -4.91
N PRO A 160 5.76 9.30 -4.49
CA PRO A 160 4.60 8.64 -5.05
C PRO A 160 3.27 9.20 -4.52
N ASP A 161 2.29 9.38 -5.42
CA ASP A 161 0.94 9.86 -5.12
C ASP A 161 0.15 8.88 -4.22
N ASP A 162 0.28 7.58 -4.49
CA ASP A 162 -0.37 6.50 -3.73
C ASP A 162 0.46 5.22 -3.80
N PHE A 163 0.25 4.33 -2.83
CA PHE A 163 0.84 3.00 -2.83
C PHE A 163 -0.13 1.95 -3.38
N LEU A 164 0.32 1.15 -4.34
CA LEU A 164 -0.46 0.12 -5.04
C LEU A 164 -0.88 -1.03 -4.12
N SER A 165 -0.13 -1.32 -3.04
CA SER A 165 -0.53 -2.34 -2.06
C SER A 165 0.13 -2.22 -0.67
N ALA A 166 -0.61 -2.64 0.37
CA ALA A 166 -0.03 -2.88 1.69
C ALA A 166 0.82 -4.16 1.67
N GLY A 167 2.14 -4.02 1.85
CA GLY A 167 3.09 -5.13 1.98
C GLY A 167 4.14 -5.27 0.88
N CYS A 168 4.26 -4.28 0.00
CA CYS A 168 5.38 -4.12 -0.92
C CYS A 168 6.60 -3.50 -0.18
N GLY A 169 7.80 -3.61 -0.76
CA GLY A 169 9.05 -3.14 -0.14
C GLY A 169 9.94 -4.24 0.49
N SER A 170 11.21 -3.89 0.67
CA SER A 170 12.26 -4.80 1.15
C SER A 170 12.38 -4.78 2.68
N THR A 171 12.87 -5.87 3.28
CA THR A 171 13.24 -5.85 4.70
C THR A 171 14.43 -4.91 4.90
N VAL A 172 14.20 -3.74 5.51
CA VAL A 172 15.26 -2.76 5.81
C VAL A 172 15.81 -2.88 7.23
N ALA A 173 15.02 -3.46 8.14
CA ALA A 173 15.52 -3.88 9.44
C ALA A 173 14.83 -5.13 9.99
N SER A 174 15.48 -5.89 10.86
CA SER A 174 14.90 -7.05 11.53
C SER A 174 15.53 -7.27 12.90
N ALA A 175 14.98 -8.12 13.75
CA ALA A 175 15.67 -8.65 14.93
C ALA A 175 15.21 -10.08 15.18
N SER A 176 16.15 -11.02 15.05
CA SER A 176 15.94 -12.46 15.24
C SER A 176 16.30 -12.93 16.66
N PHE A 177 17.04 -12.11 17.41
CA PHE A 177 17.62 -12.45 18.71
C PHE A 177 18.68 -13.56 18.69
N GLU A 178 19.06 -14.09 17.52
CA GLU A 178 20.00 -15.21 17.43
C GLU A 178 21.45 -14.84 17.78
N ALA A 179 21.83 -13.58 17.56
CA ALA A 179 23.17 -13.08 17.85
C ALA A 179 23.43 -12.81 19.34
N ALA A 180 22.38 -12.72 20.16
CA ALA A 180 22.48 -12.42 21.57
C ALA A 180 22.80 -13.67 22.40
N SER A 181 23.51 -13.50 23.52
CA SER A 181 23.84 -14.63 24.39
C SER A 181 22.70 -14.97 25.34
N THR A 182 22.47 -16.28 25.51
CA THR A 182 21.49 -16.79 26.48
C THR A 182 22.12 -17.02 27.85
N GLY A 183 21.30 -16.86 28.89
CA GLY A 183 21.72 -17.12 30.27
C GLY A 183 20.57 -17.62 31.14
N THR A 184 20.72 -17.40 32.44
CA THR A 184 19.64 -17.64 33.40
C THR A 184 18.79 -16.39 33.57
N SER A 185 17.68 -16.51 34.32
CA SER A 185 16.86 -15.39 34.80
C SER A 185 17.70 -14.15 35.13
N TYR A 186 17.39 -13.04 34.44
CA TYR A 186 17.99 -11.75 34.71
C TYR A 186 17.64 -11.28 36.12
N THR A 187 18.62 -10.78 36.86
CA THR A 187 18.37 -10.14 38.15
C THR A 187 18.60 -8.65 38.02
N ASP A 188 17.56 -7.84 38.27
CA ASP A 188 17.73 -6.39 38.30
C ASP A 188 18.66 -5.99 39.46
N THR A 189 19.76 -5.32 39.11
CA THR A 189 20.74 -4.78 40.06
C THR A 189 20.54 -3.28 40.33
N GLY A 190 19.60 -2.67 39.61
CA GLY A 190 19.11 -1.32 39.77
C GLY A 190 18.28 -1.14 41.03
N ASN A 191 17.64 0.03 41.13
CA ASN A 191 16.80 0.36 42.27
C ASN A 191 15.34 0.30 41.82
N ALA A 192 14.63 -0.76 42.21
CA ALA A 192 13.22 -1.00 41.87
C ALA A 192 12.25 0.15 42.21
N SER A 193 12.67 1.13 43.02
CA SER A 193 11.87 2.34 43.34
C SER A 193 12.11 3.53 42.40
N VAL A 194 12.90 3.39 41.34
CA VAL A 194 13.13 4.43 40.32
C VAL A 194 13.23 3.83 38.94
N ASP A 195 12.83 4.60 37.93
CA ASP A 195 12.99 4.21 36.53
C ASP A 195 14.48 4.16 36.17
N HIS A 196 14.88 3.15 35.40
CA HIS A 196 16.28 2.97 34.99
C HIS A 196 16.41 2.04 33.78
N ALA A 197 17.50 2.20 33.03
CA ALA A 197 17.88 1.26 31.98
C ALA A 197 18.44 -0.03 32.58
N LEU A 198 18.12 -1.16 31.95
CA LEU A 198 18.69 -2.46 32.26
C LEU A 198 20.05 -2.60 31.55
N ALA A 199 20.90 -3.49 32.04
CA ALA A 199 22.22 -3.73 31.47
C ALA A 199 22.56 -5.21 31.51
N ASN A 200 23.23 -5.71 30.48
CA ASN A 200 23.65 -7.11 30.41
C ASN A 200 24.58 -7.46 31.58
N ASN A 201 24.21 -8.51 32.30
CA ASN A 201 24.95 -9.01 33.45
C ASN A 201 25.77 -10.25 33.07
N ALA A 202 26.97 -10.38 33.63
CA ALA A 202 27.84 -11.50 33.30
C ALA A 202 27.24 -12.85 33.73
N GLY A 203 26.92 -13.70 32.75
CA GLY A 203 26.38 -15.06 32.97
C GLY A 203 24.85 -15.11 33.14
N GLU A 204 24.17 -14.00 32.89
CA GLU A 204 22.72 -13.89 32.78
C GLU A 204 22.34 -13.68 31.31
N SER A 205 21.06 -13.78 30.97
CA SER A 205 20.58 -13.53 29.62
C SER A 205 20.81 -12.08 29.21
N ASP A 206 21.12 -11.87 27.92
CA ASP A 206 21.24 -10.52 27.38
C ASP A 206 19.87 -9.84 27.32
N VAL A 207 19.83 -8.59 27.79
CA VAL A 207 18.63 -7.74 27.82
C VAL A 207 18.72 -6.61 26.80
N ASN A 208 19.94 -6.23 26.42
CA ASN A 208 20.26 -5.27 25.36
C ASN A 208 21.16 -5.93 24.32
N TYR A 209 21.10 -5.47 23.08
CA TYR A 209 21.99 -5.88 22.00
C TYR A 209 22.43 -4.64 21.22
N ASP A 210 23.73 -4.54 20.97
CA ASP A 210 24.33 -3.45 20.18
C ASP A 210 24.82 -4.03 18.86
N ALA A 211 24.03 -3.78 17.81
CA ALA A 211 24.27 -4.22 16.44
C ALA A 211 25.64 -3.78 15.90
N SER A 212 26.23 -2.72 16.47
CA SER A 212 27.48 -2.16 15.98
C SER A 212 28.75 -2.92 16.42
N THR A 213 28.64 -4.02 17.21
CA THR A 213 29.81 -4.55 17.95
C THR A 213 30.06 -6.07 18.06
N THR A 214 29.74 -6.91 17.07
CA THR A 214 30.35 -8.28 17.04
C THR A 214 31.32 -8.59 15.88
N PRO A 215 32.31 -7.74 15.60
CA PRO A 215 33.31 -8.05 14.59
C PRO A 215 34.39 -9.03 15.10
N CYS A 216 34.92 -9.90 14.22
CA CYS A 216 36.24 -10.49 14.45
C CYS A 216 37.35 -9.44 14.26
N THR A 217 37.44 -8.48 15.18
CA THR A 217 38.60 -7.58 15.27
C THR A 217 39.50 -7.97 16.42
N THR A 218 40.79 -7.66 16.26
CA THR A 218 41.73 -7.68 17.38
C THR A 218 41.77 -6.36 18.16
N GLY A 219 40.89 -5.40 17.88
CA GLY A 219 40.75 -4.13 18.61
C GLY A 219 42.07 -3.36 18.86
N GLY A 220 43.16 -3.65 18.13
CA GLY A 220 44.49 -3.17 18.49
C GLY A 220 45.67 -3.84 17.76
N THR A 221 46.87 -3.58 18.28
CA THR A 221 48.16 -3.92 17.65
C THR A 221 48.51 -5.42 17.64
N ILE A 222 48.72 -6.03 16.47
CA ILE A 222 49.03 -7.48 16.31
C ILE A 222 50.54 -7.73 16.46
N MET A 223 50.96 -8.16 17.66
CA MET A 223 52.36 -8.50 17.96
C MET A 223 52.65 -10.01 17.86
N THR A 224 51.63 -10.83 17.62
CA THR A 224 51.67 -12.30 17.53
C THR A 224 50.67 -12.78 16.49
N ALA A 225 50.90 -13.92 15.84
CA ALA A 225 49.95 -14.50 14.90
C ALA A 225 48.60 -14.71 15.60
N PHE A 226 47.52 -14.51 14.86
CA PHE A 226 46.16 -14.65 15.38
C PHE A 226 45.29 -15.42 14.41
N THR A 227 44.30 -16.10 14.98
CA THR A 227 43.28 -16.85 14.27
C THR A 227 41.97 -16.59 14.99
N CYS A 228 40.90 -16.35 14.24
CA CYS A 228 39.55 -16.29 14.77
C CYS A 228 38.59 -17.06 13.87
N THR A 229 37.41 -17.34 14.42
CA THR A 229 36.32 -18.00 13.72
C THR A 229 35.03 -17.23 13.94
N PHE A 230 34.20 -17.13 12.92
CA PHE A 230 32.82 -16.64 12.98
C PHE A 230 31.94 -17.62 12.18
N THR A 231 30.64 -17.63 12.45
CA THR A 231 29.67 -18.49 11.77
C THR A 231 28.71 -17.62 10.99
N LEU A 232 28.41 -18.04 9.77
CA LEU A 232 27.40 -17.45 8.89
C LEU A 232 26.17 -18.37 8.83
N GLY A 233 24.98 -17.81 8.99
CA GLY A 233 23.67 -18.45 8.84
C GLY A 233 23.23 -18.59 7.37
N GLU A 234 22.10 -19.26 7.15
CA GLU A 234 21.46 -19.29 5.82
C GLU A 234 20.87 -17.92 5.49
N GLY A 235 21.20 -17.36 4.32
CA GLY A 235 20.71 -16.06 3.86
C GLY A 235 21.51 -14.84 4.32
N GLU A 236 22.59 -15.03 5.09
CA GLU A 236 23.48 -13.94 5.51
C GLU A 236 24.61 -13.73 4.48
N THR A 237 24.95 -12.47 4.16
CA THR A 237 26.12 -12.15 3.32
C THR A 237 27.37 -11.93 4.17
N LEU A 238 28.55 -12.14 3.59
CA LEU A 238 29.84 -11.93 4.24
C LEU A 238 30.57 -10.71 3.69
N MET A 239 30.50 -9.56 4.34
CA MET A 239 31.24 -8.37 3.85
C MET A 239 32.59 -8.18 4.56
N PRO A 240 33.76 -8.35 3.89
CA PRO A 240 35.05 -8.06 4.51
C PRO A 240 35.36 -6.56 4.51
N TRP A 241 35.81 -6.01 5.66
CA TRP A 241 36.27 -4.62 5.75
C TRP A 241 37.78 -4.50 6.08
N THR A 242 38.42 -3.40 5.67
CA THR A 242 39.85 -3.13 5.96
C THR A 242 40.01 -1.96 6.95
N MET A 243 40.79 -2.15 8.02
CA MET A 243 40.93 -1.13 9.09
C MET A 243 42.00 -0.05 8.84
N SER A 244 42.81 -0.12 7.77
CA SER A 244 43.87 0.89 7.54
C SER A 244 44.34 1.03 6.09
N SER A 245 44.75 2.25 5.69
CA SER A 245 45.16 2.65 4.34
C SER A 245 46.69 2.59 4.08
N TYR A 246 47.41 1.60 4.62
CA TYR A 246 48.86 1.47 4.36
C TYR A 246 49.12 0.89 2.97
N THR A 247 50.19 1.33 2.31
CA THR A 247 50.43 1.01 0.89
C THR A 247 50.87 -0.45 0.62
N TYR A 248 51.29 -1.23 1.63
CA TYR A 248 51.86 -2.59 1.44
C TYR A 248 51.45 -3.55 2.56
N ALA A 249 51.04 -4.77 2.23
CA ALA A 249 50.91 -5.90 3.14
C ALA A 249 52.29 -6.35 3.66
N TYR A 250 52.48 -6.39 4.97
CA TYR A 250 53.76 -6.79 5.57
C TYR A 250 53.88 -8.29 5.85
N HIS A 251 52.75 -9.02 5.90
CA HIS A 251 52.65 -10.44 6.23
C HIS A 251 51.44 -11.07 5.55
N ALA A 252 51.50 -12.38 5.33
CA ALA A 252 50.42 -13.12 4.71
C ALA A 252 49.20 -13.26 5.64
N GLY A 253 48.01 -13.33 5.03
CA GLY A 253 46.76 -13.64 5.71
C GLY A 253 45.85 -14.44 4.80
N THR A 254 44.97 -15.23 5.42
CA THR A 254 44.07 -16.14 4.71
C THR A 254 42.69 -16.20 5.36
N LEU A 255 41.65 -16.24 4.53
CA LEU A 255 40.29 -16.60 4.92
C LEU A 255 39.93 -17.95 4.32
N THR A 256 39.43 -18.87 5.14
CA THR A 256 39.03 -20.21 4.71
C THR A 256 37.57 -20.45 5.09
N GLY A 257 36.76 -20.89 4.12
CA GLY A 257 35.34 -21.21 4.31
C GLY A 257 35.08 -22.60 4.93
N PRO A 258 33.82 -22.96 5.17
CA PRO A 258 33.41 -24.22 5.84
C PRO A 258 33.82 -25.47 5.07
N SER A 259 33.75 -25.42 3.74
CA SER A 259 34.23 -26.41 2.78
C SER A 259 35.75 -26.65 2.83
N GLY A 260 36.51 -25.72 3.43
CA GLY A 260 37.97 -25.75 3.49
C GLY A 260 38.64 -25.06 2.31
N HIS A 261 37.88 -24.50 1.36
CA HIS A 261 38.41 -23.72 0.24
C HIS A 261 38.94 -22.37 0.72
N LEU A 262 39.99 -21.89 0.03
CA LEU A 262 40.64 -20.61 0.31
C LEU A 262 39.87 -19.52 -0.43
N LEU A 263 39.34 -18.56 0.32
CA LEU A 263 38.61 -17.42 -0.24
C LEU A 263 39.59 -16.26 -0.42
N ILE A 264 40.16 -15.78 0.69
CA ILE A 264 41.18 -14.72 0.64
C ILE A 264 42.58 -15.31 0.74
N SER A 265 43.46 -14.95 -0.19
CA SER A 265 44.90 -15.22 -0.13
C SER A 265 45.71 -13.94 -0.36
N ILE A 266 46.30 -13.40 0.71
CA ILE A 266 47.14 -12.19 0.63
C ILE A 266 48.59 -12.60 0.86
N ALA A 267 49.46 -12.32 -0.13
CA ALA A 267 50.87 -12.60 -0.01
C ALA A 267 51.60 -11.48 0.74
N ASN A 268 52.80 -11.80 1.21
CA ASN A 268 53.66 -10.81 1.85
C ASN A 268 54.23 -9.84 0.81
N GLY A 269 53.94 -8.55 0.95
CA GLY A 269 54.48 -7.47 0.12
C GLY A 269 53.48 -6.85 -0.85
N ASP A 270 52.26 -7.37 -0.93
CA ASP A 270 51.24 -6.93 -1.89
C ASP A 270 50.77 -5.50 -1.63
N TYR A 271 50.51 -4.73 -2.68
CA TYR A 271 50.07 -3.35 -2.55
C TYR A 271 48.59 -3.28 -2.19
N TYR A 272 48.23 -2.36 -1.30
CA TYR A 272 46.83 -2.16 -0.91
C TYR A 272 45.90 -1.90 -2.09
N THR A 273 46.34 -1.14 -3.09
CA THR A 273 45.54 -0.92 -4.30
C THR A 273 45.34 -2.19 -5.11
N ASP A 274 46.31 -3.10 -5.09
CA ASP A 274 46.28 -4.27 -5.95
C ASP A 274 45.34 -5.32 -5.37
N TRP A 275 45.35 -5.52 -4.03
CA TRP A 275 44.45 -6.47 -3.40
C TRP A 275 43.12 -5.87 -2.91
N ALA A 276 43.01 -4.57 -2.61
CA ALA A 276 41.70 -3.97 -2.31
C ALA A 276 40.82 -3.89 -3.56
N THR A 277 41.41 -3.67 -4.75
CA THR A 277 40.63 -3.78 -6.00
C THR A 277 40.30 -5.25 -6.31
N GLN A 278 41.15 -6.18 -5.89
CA GLN A 278 40.93 -7.61 -6.07
C GLN A 278 39.91 -8.20 -5.07
N TYR A 279 39.82 -7.64 -3.87
CA TYR A 279 39.20 -8.27 -2.69
C TYR A 279 38.47 -7.30 -1.75
N GLY A 280 38.22 -6.04 -2.12
CA GLY A 280 37.61 -5.12 -1.18
C GLY A 280 37.22 -3.76 -1.72
N TYR A 281 35.96 -3.63 -2.12
CA TYR A 281 35.09 -2.48 -1.85
C TYR A 281 33.64 -2.82 -2.23
N THR A 282 33.46 -3.71 -3.19
CA THR A 282 32.24 -4.51 -3.43
C THR A 282 32.35 -5.78 -2.59
N GLY A 283 31.25 -6.39 -2.17
CA GLY A 283 31.26 -7.51 -1.22
C GLY A 283 32.13 -8.67 -1.70
N TRP A 284 32.52 -9.56 -0.78
CA TRP A 284 32.82 -10.92 -1.21
C TRP A 284 31.56 -11.71 -1.02
N SER A 285 31.24 -12.50 -2.01
CA SER A 285 30.04 -13.30 -1.95
C SER A 285 30.09 -14.44 -2.94
N ASP A 286 31.29 -14.96 -3.18
CA ASP A 286 31.49 -16.30 -3.69
C ASP A 286 30.67 -17.23 -2.80
N SER A 287 29.61 -17.84 -3.34
CA SER A 287 28.92 -19.03 -2.85
C SER A 287 29.14 -19.32 -1.36
N ILE A 288 28.66 -18.41 -0.50
CA ILE A 288 29.06 -18.43 0.90
C ILE A 288 28.27 -19.54 1.59
N GLU A 289 28.90 -20.72 1.73
CA GLU A 289 28.30 -21.85 2.43
C GLU A 289 27.97 -21.44 3.89
N PRO A 290 26.73 -21.65 4.37
CA PRO A 290 26.41 -21.49 5.78
C PRO A 290 27.34 -22.36 6.62
N GLY A 291 28.04 -21.76 7.59
CA GLY A 291 29.03 -22.50 8.37
C GLY A 291 30.12 -21.63 9.00
N THR A 292 31.15 -22.29 9.53
CA THR A 292 32.23 -21.62 10.26
C THR A 292 33.38 -21.22 9.33
N TYR A 293 33.64 -19.92 9.28
CA TYR A 293 34.76 -19.31 8.58
C TYR A 293 35.94 -19.16 9.53
N THR A 294 37.17 -19.30 9.00
CA THR A 294 38.40 -19.13 9.76
C THR A 294 39.29 -18.06 9.14
N TRP A 295 39.52 -16.98 9.88
CA TRP A 295 40.48 -15.94 9.49
C TRP A 295 41.81 -16.13 10.22
N SER A 296 42.92 -16.12 9.50
CA SER A 296 44.27 -16.27 10.05
C SER A 296 45.23 -15.22 9.51
N GLN A 297 46.03 -14.62 10.39
CA GLN A 297 47.09 -13.67 10.03
C GLN A 297 48.36 -13.87 10.87
N GLU A 298 49.51 -13.78 10.21
CA GLU A 298 50.82 -13.87 10.85
C GLU A 298 51.21 -12.62 11.67
N ALA A 299 52.17 -12.77 12.59
CA ALA A 299 52.58 -11.70 13.51
C ALA A 299 53.25 -10.50 12.81
N SER A 300 52.85 -9.26 13.15
CA SER A 300 53.50 -8.04 12.66
C SER A 300 54.60 -7.52 13.61
N PRO A 301 55.84 -7.29 13.14
CA PRO A 301 56.93 -6.76 13.96
C PRO A 301 56.78 -5.29 14.33
N TYR A 302 55.83 -4.57 13.70
CA TYR A 302 55.53 -3.17 13.99
C TYR A 302 54.28 -3.01 14.88
N GLY A 303 53.60 -4.12 15.19
CA GLY A 303 52.36 -4.11 15.94
C GLY A 303 51.22 -3.43 15.19
N LEU A 304 51.33 -3.07 13.92
CA LEU A 304 50.19 -2.49 13.21
C LEU A 304 49.23 -3.61 12.82
N ASN A 305 47.97 -3.48 13.20
CA ASN A 305 46.90 -4.24 12.58
C ASN A 305 46.65 -3.62 11.20
N MET A 306 46.78 -4.45 10.14
CA MET A 306 46.42 -4.05 8.78
C MET A 306 45.04 -4.57 8.36
N MET A 307 44.50 -5.56 9.10
CA MET A 307 43.27 -6.28 8.79
C MET A 307 42.48 -6.54 10.08
N GLY A 308 41.27 -5.99 10.16
CA GLY A 308 40.24 -6.44 11.07
C GLY A 308 39.15 -7.03 10.19
N PHE A 309 38.88 -8.32 10.33
CA PHE A 309 37.81 -8.94 9.58
C PHE A 309 36.52 -8.72 10.37
N THR A 310 35.74 -7.73 9.99
CA THR A 310 34.35 -7.62 10.46
C THR A 310 33.52 -8.35 9.43
N ALA A 311 32.88 -9.47 9.79
CA ALA A 311 31.73 -9.94 9.02
C ALA A 311 30.57 -9.01 9.38
N TYR A 312 29.96 -8.40 8.38
CA TYR A 312 28.61 -7.89 8.51
C TYR A 312 27.70 -8.98 7.99
N VAL A 313 26.76 -9.44 8.81
CA VAL A 313 25.56 -10.11 8.33
C VAL A 313 24.69 -9.01 7.74
N THR A 314 24.54 -8.95 6.43
CA THR A 314 23.52 -8.07 5.82
C THR A 314 22.18 -8.77 5.87
N GLY A 315 21.15 -8.03 6.28
CA GLY A 315 19.93 -8.57 6.90
C GLY A 315 19.86 -8.26 8.41
N SER A 316 20.19 -7.02 8.78
CA SER A 316 19.64 -6.31 9.94
C SER A 316 19.37 -7.09 11.23
N ASP A 317 20.32 -7.15 12.17
CA ASP A 317 19.95 -7.34 13.57
C ASP A 317 19.88 -5.95 14.22
N LEU A 318 18.68 -5.42 14.33
CA LEU A 318 18.34 -4.14 14.92
C LEU A 318 18.80 -4.17 16.39
N GLY A 319 19.59 -3.18 16.79
CA GLY A 319 19.94 -3.03 18.19
C GLY A 319 18.69 -2.86 19.05
N TYR A 320 18.78 -3.24 20.31
CA TYR A 320 17.69 -3.02 21.25
C TYR A 320 18.21 -2.75 22.66
N ASP A 321 17.49 -1.89 23.37
CA ASP A 321 17.74 -1.50 24.73
C ASP A 321 16.50 -1.74 25.59
N ALA A 322 16.72 -2.31 26.76
CA ALA A 322 15.68 -2.53 27.73
C ALA A 322 15.72 -1.55 28.90
N SER A 323 14.55 -1.20 29.42
CA SER A 323 14.42 -0.37 30.61
C SER A 323 13.26 -0.79 31.49
N TYR A 324 13.31 -0.36 32.74
CA TYR A 324 12.30 -0.63 33.75
C TYR A 324 11.73 0.68 34.31
N ILE A 325 10.40 0.73 34.40
CA ILE A 325 9.62 1.82 35.00
C ILE A 325 8.94 1.30 36.27
N THR A 326 9.11 2.03 37.37
CA THR A 326 8.59 1.59 38.67
C THR A 326 7.09 1.86 38.82
N THR A 327 6.34 0.85 39.26
CA THR A 327 4.96 1.01 39.74
C THR A 327 4.86 1.02 41.27
N GLY A 328 6.02 0.94 41.96
CA GLY A 328 6.12 0.80 43.41
C GLY A 328 6.12 -0.65 43.94
N GLY A 329 6.29 -1.64 43.05
CA GLY A 329 6.46 -3.06 43.34
C GLY A 329 7.84 -3.44 43.90
N VAL A 330 8.17 -4.74 43.88
CA VAL A 330 9.48 -5.25 44.32
C VAL A 330 10.53 -5.26 43.21
N GLY A 331 10.11 -5.03 41.95
CA GLY A 331 10.95 -5.07 40.75
C GLY A 331 11.43 -6.48 40.44
N MET A 332 12.34 -6.60 39.48
CA MET A 332 12.75 -7.88 38.89
C MET A 332 13.80 -8.62 39.76
N THR A 333 13.40 -9.00 40.99
CA THR A 333 14.29 -9.65 41.95
C THR A 333 13.79 -10.97 42.57
N ASP A 334 12.60 -11.49 42.25
CA ASP A 334 12.02 -12.63 42.97
C ASP A 334 11.40 -13.76 42.14
N GLY A 335 11.44 -13.72 40.83
CA GLY A 335 11.06 -14.87 40.00
C GLY A 335 11.36 -14.71 38.52
N ASP A 336 12.02 -13.62 38.16
CA ASP A 336 11.67 -12.92 36.94
C ASP A 336 12.57 -13.35 35.79
N TYR A 337 11.98 -13.36 34.60
CA TYR A 337 12.74 -13.64 33.40
C TYR A 337 12.58 -12.49 32.44
N PHE A 338 13.73 -12.01 31.99
CA PHE A 338 13.83 -10.92 31.04
C PHE A 338 15.10 -11.10 30.23
N GLY A 339 14.99 -11.02 28.90
CA GLY A 339 16.11 -11.19 27.97
C GLY A 339 15.98 -12.39 27.04
N VAL A 340 17.06 -12.70 26.33
CA VAL A 340 17.08 -13.72 25.25
C VAL A 340 17.13 -15.15 25.80
N THR A 341 16.45 -16.08 25.13
CA THR A 341 16.31 -17.50 25.54
C THR A 341 16.25 -18.46 24.35
N SER A 342 16.95 -19.59 24.42
CA SER A 342 17.21 -20.50 23.27
C SER A 342 16.32 -21.73 23.16
N TYR A 343 15.33 -21.91 24.05
CA TYR A 343 14.28 -22.93 23.99
C TYR A 343 13.49 -22.92 25.30
N SER A 344 12.16 -22.76 25.22
CA SER A 344 11.26 -22.93 26.35
C SER A 344 10.33 -24.12 26.14
N SER A 345 10.09 -24.91 27.18
CA SER A 345 9.05 -25.94 27.16
C SER A 345 7.63 -25.37 26.98
N THR A 346 7.48 -24.05 27.10
CA THR A 346 6.23 -23.32 26.90
C THR A 346 5.91 -23.15 25.42
N VAL A 347 6.77 -22.44 24.68
CA VAL A 347 6.50 -22.05 23.28
C VAL A 347 6.92 -23.12 22.27
N GLY A 348 7.83 -24.01 22.65
CA GLY A 348 8.38 -25.00 21.73
C GLY A 348 9.48 -24.38 20.86
N SER A 349 9.25 -24.38 19.55
CA SER A 349 10.14 -23.72 18.59
C SER A 349 9.77 -22.24 18.47
N TYR A 350 10.80 -21.40 18.33
CA TYR A 350 10.67 -20.02 17.89
C TYR A 350 10.30 -19.99 16.40
N THR A 351 9.73 -18.86 15.97
CA THR A 351 9.20 -18.64 14.62
C THR A 351 10.32 -18.49 13.61
N ASP A 352 11.43 -17.89 14.02
CA ASP A 352 12.72 -18.00 13.35
C ASP A 352 13.74 -18.73 14.27
N GLY A 353 14.78 -19.30 13.65
CA GLY A 353 15.93 -19.80 14.39
C GLY A 353 15.66 -20.72 15.59
N SER A 354 16.28 -20.38 16.71
CA SER A 354 16.31 -21.16 17.95
C SER A 354 16.19 -20.34 19.23
N GLN A 355 16.21 -19.01 19.16
CA GLN A 355 16.20 -18.05 20.26
C GLN A 355 15.03 -17.07 20.10
N GLY A 356 14.76 -16.32 21.15
CA GLY A 356 13.76 -15.26 21.16
C GLY A 356 13.82 -14.48 22.48
N TYR A 357 13.07 -13.39 22.57
CA TYR A 357 13.06 -12.54 23.76
C TYR A 357 11.90 -12.90 24.68
N GLN A 358 12.15 -13.06 25.99
CA GLN A 358 11.08 -13.31 26.97
C GLN A 358 10.99 -12.18 27.98
N MET A 359 9.76 -11.79 28.35
CA MET A 359 9.46 -10.91 29.49
C MET A 359 8.40 -11.56 30.38
N SER A 360 8.66 -11.67 31.68
CA SER A 360 7.74 -12.23 32.68
C SER A 360 8.07 -11.75 34.09
N ASP A 361 7.04 -11.62 34.94
CA ASP A 361 7.16 -11.25 36.36
C ASP A 361 7.93 -9.93 36.61
N VAL A 362 7.66 -8.90 35.81
CA VAL A 362 8.48 -7.68 35.84
C VAL A 362 8.23 -6.82 37.08
N ASP A 363 7.10 -7.00 37.78
CA ASP A 363 6.73 -6.31 39.01
C ASP A 363 6.79 -4.77 38.92
N GLY A 364 6.51 -4.29 37.71
CA GLY A 364 6.57 -2.92 37.24
C GLY A 364 6.14 -2.86 35.78
N ILE A 365 6.74 -1.95 35.00
CA ILE A 365 6.58 -1.92 33.54
C ILE A 365 7.98 -2.10 32.96
N ALA A 366 8.16 -3.14 32.14
CA ALA A 366 9.36 -3.31 31.35
C ALA A 366 9.13 -2.78 29.94
N GLN A 367 10.15 -2.14 29.39
CA GLN A 367 10.16 -1.61 28.03
C GLN A 367 11.32 -2.23 27.26
N LEU A 368 11.04 -2.73 26.06
CA LEU A 368 12.03 -3.11 25.07
C LEU A 368 11.91 -2.15 23.89
N ALA A 369 12.93 -1.32 23.70
CA ALA A 369 12.99 -0.34 22.64
C ALA A 369 14.04 -0.78 21.62
N PHE A 370 13.67 -0.83 20.35
CA PHE A 370 14.60 -1.11 19.27
C PHE A 370 15.29 0.18 18.79
N GLU A 371 16.34 0.02 18.01
CA GLU A 371 17.00 1.12 17.31
C GLU A 371 16.05 1.77 16.30
N SER A 372 16.35 3.03 15.96
CA SER A 372 15.53 3.78 15.02
C SER A 372 15.84 3.39 13.59
N VAL A 373 14.79 3.14 12.82
CA VAL A 373 14.82 2.91 11.37
C VAL A 373 14.23 4.13 10.69
N SER A 374 14.86 4.56 9.59
CA SER A 374 14.41 5.68 8.76
C SER A 374 13.69 5.17 7.51
N GLY A 375 12.59 5.83 7.13
CA GLY A 375 11.73 5.41 6.02
C GLY A 375 11.25 3.99 6.31
N ALA A 376 10.43 3.82 7.34
CA ALA A 376 9.80 2.54 7.61
C ALA A 376 8.34 2.66 7.16
N ASP A 377 7.87 1.67 6.41
CA ASP A 377 6.54 1.68 5.79
C ASP A 377 5.64 0.63 6.44
N SER A 378 6.22 -0.48 6.90
CA SER A 378 5.53 -1.40 7.79
C SER A 378 6.45 -2.03 8.82
N VAL A 379 5.86 -2.46 9.93
CA VAL A 379 6.57 -3.20 10.98
C VAL A 379 5.74 -4.39 11.42
N SER A 380 6.40 -5.52 11.67
CA SER A 380 5.80 -6.73 12.20
C SER A 380 6.69 -7.41 13.24
N LEU A 381 6.07 -8.24 14.07
CA LEU A 381 6.75 -9.13 15.00
C LEU A 381 5.86 -10.32 15.35
N ASP A 382 6.49 -11.44 15.65
CA ASP A 382 5.82 -12.62 16.17
C ASP A 382 5.80 -12.59 17.70
N ILE A 383 4.59 -12.73 18.27
CA ILE A 383 4.39 -12.77 19.72
C ILE A 383 3.73 -14.07 20.16
N PHE A 384 4.12 -14.55 21.33
CA PHE A 384 3.44 -15.62 22.05
C PHE A 384 3.06 -15.14 23.44
N VAL A 385 1.75 -15.12 23.72
CA VAL A 385 1.23 -14.73 25.04
C VAL A 385 0.96 -15.99 25.88
N GLN A 386 1.63 -16.10 27.02
CA GLN A 386 1.52 -17.22 27.95
C GLN A 386 0.55 -16.91 29.10
N SER A 387 -0.27 -17.91 29.47
CA SER A 387 -1.25 -17.91 30.58
C SER A 387 -2.62 -17.37 30.21
N THR A 388 -3.61 -17.78 31.02
CA THR A 388 -5.02 -17.36 31.00
C THR A 388 -5.41 -16.78 32.37
N GLY A 389 -4.44 -16.13 33.02
CA GLY A 389 -4.54 -15.67 34.40
C GLY A 389 -4.48 -14.15 34.52
N TRP A 390 -4.59 -13.44 33.40
CA TRP A 390 -4.28 -12.03 33.29
C TRP A 390 -5.22 -11.19 34.15
N GLU A 391 -4.63 -10.29 34.93
CA GLU A 391 -5.32 -9.39 35.83
C GLU A 391 -5.58 -8.07 35.12
N SER A 392 -6.57 -7.29 35.57
CA SER A 392 -6.92 -6.00 34.97
C SER A 392 -5.81 -4.93 35.05
N ALA A 393 -4.71 -5.21 35.73
CA ALA A 393 -3.55 -4.34 35.85
C ALA A 393 -2.41 -4.74 34.89
N ASP A 394 -2.50 -5.93 34.30
CA ASP A 394 -1.51 -6.46 33.38
C ASP A 394 -1.85 -5.98 31.97
N TYR A 395 -0.83 -5.67 31.19
CA TYR A 395 -1.03 -5.26 29.81
C TYR A 395 0.22 -5.48 28.95
N ILE A 396 -0.04 -5.54 27.65
CA ILE A 396 0.94 -5.52 26.57
C ILE A 396 0.57 -4.34 25.68
N THR A 397 1.53 -3.46 25.42
CA THR A 397 1.40 -2.40 24.43
C THR A 397 2.58 -2.50 23.47
N ILE A 398 2.29 -2.51 22.17
CA ILE A 398 3.27 -2.53 21.09
C ILE A 398 2.95 -1.34 20.20
N SER A 399 3.96 -0.50 19.96
CA SER A 399 3.79 0.70 19.15
C SER A 399 5.03 1.03 18.35
N TRP A 400 4.82 1.61 17.17
CA TRP A 400 5.84 2.34 16.46
C TRP A 400 5.87 3.79 16.97
N VAL A 401 7.03 4.24 17.42
CA VAL A 401 7.22 5.60 17.96
C VAL A 401 7.99 6.43 16.94
N GLY A 402 7.27 7.26 16.20
CA GLY A 402 7.82 8.24 15.27
C GLY A 402 8.20 9.57 15.95
N ALA A 403 8.75 10.49 15.17
CA ALA A 403 9.18 11.79 15.69
C ALA A 403 8.02 12.73 16.10
N SER A 404 6.88 12.65 15.41
CA SER A 404 5.71 13.52 15.55
C SER A 404 4.45 12.77 16.01
N SER A 405 4.36 11.47 15.78
CA SER A 405 3.21 10.61 16.07
C SER A 405 3.66 9.21 16.51
N SER A 406 2.72 8.41 17.02
CA SER A 406 2.94 7.00 17.33
C SER A 406 1.81 6.15 16.76
N THR A 407 2.15 5.04 16.09
CA THR A 407 1.19 4.06 15.59
C THR A 407 1.08 2.92 16.58
N THR A 408 -0.14 2.64 17.07
CA THR A 408 -0.40 1.50 17.96
C THR A 408 -0.60 0.24 17.13
N ILE A 409 0.24 -0.78 17.38
CA ILE A 409 0.18 -2.09 16.73
C ILE A 409 -0.69 -3.04 17.56
N LEU A 410 -0.48 -3.03 18.89
CA LEU A 410 -1.29 -3.75 19.85
C LEU A 410 -1.42 -2.92 21.12
N ASP A 411 -2.63 -2.80 21.67
CA ASP A 411 -2.84 -2.22 22.99
C ASP A 411 -3.92 -2.99 23.75
N THR A 412 -3.52 -3.68 24.81
CA THR A 412 -4.44 -4.43 25.68
C THR A 412 -4.86 -3.63 26.92
N ASN A 413 -4.43 -2.37 27.06
CA ASN A 413 -4.67 -1.59 28.26
C ASN A 413 -6.18 -1.33 28.48
N GLY A 414 -6.67 -1.69 29.67
CA GLY A 414 -8.09 -1.56 30.02
C GLY A 414 -8.99 -2.69 29.49
N TYR A 415 -8.42 -3.69 28.81
CA TYR A 415 -9.10 -4.90 28.34
C TYR A 415 -8.67 -6.12 29.17
N ASP A 416 -9.44 -7.20 29.07
CA ASP A 416 -9.15 -8.47 29.73
C ASP A 416 -8.58 -9.45 28.68
N ILE A 417 -7.25 -9.67 28.73
CA ILE A 417 -6.50 -10.45 27.73
C ILE A 417 -7.09 -11.86 27.55
N ASP A 418 -7.54 -12.49 28.64
CA ASP A 418 -8.15 -13.83 28.63
C ASP A 418 -9.40 -13.91 27.75
N THR A 419 -10.11 -12.80 27.59
CA THR A 419 -11.45 -12.77 26.96
C THR A 419 -11.51 -11.96 25.68
N ASP A 420 -10.85 -10.80 25.65
CA ASP A 420 -10.87 -9.88 24.53
C ASP A 420 -9.80 -10.26 23.48
N PHE A 421 -8.75 -10.98 23.90
CA PHE A 421 -7.59 -11.34 23.08
C PHE A 421 -7.28 -12.86 23.07
N ALA A 422 -8.28 -13.69 23.38
CA ALA A 422 -8.15 -15.14 23.57
C ALA A 422 -7.53 -15.93 22.38
N ALA A 423 -7.42 -15.32 21.19
CA ALA A 423 -6.80 -15.94 20.02
C ALA A 423 -5.26 -15.94 20.09
N MET A 424 -4.66 -14.99 20.83
CA MET A 424 -3.20 -14.84 20.94
C MET A 424 -2.59 -15.69 22.07
N GLU A 425 -3.43 -16.24 22.95
CA GLU A 425 -2.95 -17.04 24.06
C GLU A 425 -2.54 -18.45 23.64
N GLY A 426 -1.30 -18.82 23.99
CA GLY A 426 -0.79 -20.16 23.78
C GLY A 426 -0.47 -20.50 22.31
N ALA A 427 -0.43 -19.50 21.43
CA ALA A 427 -0.07 -19.63 20.03
C ALA A 427 0.80 -18.44 19.59
N TRP A 428 1.75 -18.71 18.69
CA TRP A 428 2.46 -17.64 17.98
C TRP A 428 1.48 -16.88 17.10
N THR A 429 1.51 -15.55 17.20
CA THR A 429 0.68 -14.62 16.45
C THR A 429 1.57 -13.50 15.92
N THR A 430 1.53 -13.26 14.61
CA THR A 430 2.14 -12.09 13.99
C THR A 430 1.25 -10.88 14.23
N VAL A 431 1.82 -9.80 14.75
CA VAL A 431 1.17 -8.48 14.80
C VAL A 431 1.93 -7.52 13.92
N SER A 432 1.20 -6.66 13.20
CA SER A 432 1.79 -5.73 12.23
C SER A 432 0.98 -4.44 12.14
N ALA A 433 1.61 -3.38 11.64
CA ALA A 433 0.94 -2.15 11.23
C ALA A 433 1.74 -1.42 10.15
N ASP A 434 1.03 -0.67 9.32
CA ASP A 434 1.61 0.32 8.42
C ASP A 434 2.09 1.52 9.24
N VAL A 435 3.28 2.00 8.94
CA VAL A 435 3.98 3.09 9.62
C VAL A 435 4.56 4.03 8.57
N SER A 436 5.04 5.20 8.96
CA SER A 436 5.69 6.10 8.01
C SER A 436 6.86 6.86 8.63
N GLY A 437 7.84 7.16 7.79
CA GLY A 437 9.00 7.97 8.12
C GLY A 437 9.94 7.32 9.15
N THR A 438 10.62 8.15 9.94
CA THR A 438 11.62 7.67 10.91
C THR A 438 11.02 7.41 12.30
N GLY A 439 11.26 6.21 12.84
CA GLY A 439 10.78 5.82 14.17
C GLY A 439 11.50 4.59 14.72
N TYR A 440 10.96 4.01 15.78
CA TYR A 440 11.45 2.76 16.36
C TYR A 440 10.29 1.96 16.97
N LEU A 441 10.44 0.64 17.02
CA LEU A 441 9.48 -0.25 17.68
C LEU A 441 9.68 -0.21 19.21
N MET A 442 8.58 -0.11 19.95
CA MET A 442 8.55 -0.17 21.41
C MET A 442 7.56 -1.24 21.86
N VAL A 443 8.03 -2.13 22.74
CA VAL A 443 7.17 -3.09 23.46
C VAL A 443 7.17 -2.77 24.94
N GLU A 444 5.99 -2.52 25.50
CA GLU A 444 5.75 -2.34 26.93
C GLU A 444 5.02 -3.56 27.49
N PHE A 445 5.50 -4.04 28.63
CA PHE A 445 4.95 -5.21 29.31
C PHE A 445 4.81 -4.95 30.80
N ALA A 446 3.64 -5.26 31.36
CA ALA A 446 3.40 -5.21 32.79
C ALA A 446 2.70 -6.48 33.27
N SER A 447 3.32 -7.20 34.19
CA SER A 447 2.74 -8.33 34.94
C SER A 447 3.49 -8.53 36.27
N ASN A 448 2.81 -9.14 37.23
CA ASN A 448 3.30 -9.49 38.58
C ASN A 448 3.37 -11.01 38.83
N SER A 449 3.39 -11.79 37.75
CA SER A 449 3.20 -13.25 37.79
C SER A 449 4.16 -13.94 36.81
N ALA A 450 5.06 -14.78 37.32
CA ALA A 450 5.91 -15.64 36.49
C ALA A 450 5.17 -16.64 35.58
N SER A 451 3.85 -16.79 35.72
CA SER A 451 3.06 -17.56 34.76
C SER A 451 2.65 -16.77 33.53
N GLU A 452 2.51 -15.44 33.66
CA GLU A 452 2.20 -14.52 32.58
C GLU A 452 3.50 -14.06 31.93
N ALA A 453 3.66 -14.41 30.67
CA ALA A 453 4.86 -14.09 29.92
C ALA A 453 4.49 -13.71 28.50
N ILE A 454 5.26 -12.81 27.92
CA ILE A 454 5.29 -12.58 26.48
C ILE A 454 6.63 -13.08 25.94
N TYR A 455 6.58 -13.78 24.82
CA TYR A 455 7.73 -14.10 24.00
C TYR A 455 7.63 -13.31 22.71
N ILE A 456 8.74 -12.75 22.26
CA ILE A 456 8.86 -11.95 21.04
C ILE A 456 9.92 -12.61 20.17
N ASP A 457 9.65 -12.67 18.88
CA ASP A 457 10.53 -13.22 17.88
C ASP A 457 10.27 -12.57 16.51
N ASN A 458 11.19 -12.78 15.55
CA ASN A 458 11.01 -12.41 14.14
C ASN A 458 10.48 -10.98 13.95
N VAL A 459 11.17 -9.99 14.53
CA VAL A 459 10.83 -8.58 14.33
C VAL A 459 11.28 -8.18 12.94
N MET A 460 10.41 -7.58 12.14
CA MET A 460 10.71 -7.16 10.77
C MET A 460 10.20 -5.73 10.54
N VAL A 461 11.01 -4.91 9.88
CA VAL A 461 10.67 -3.57 9.41
C VAL A 461 10.90 -3.57 7.91
N HIS A 462 9.85 -3.27 7.17
CA HIS A 462 9.90 -3.18 5.72
C HIS A 462 9.88 -1.73 5.29
N SER A 463 10.56 -1.48 4.18
CA SER A 463 10.44 -0.23 3.45
C SER A 463 10.64 -0.42 1.96
N ASP A 464 9.91 0.38 1.21
CA ASP A 464 10.06 0.53 -0.24
C ASP A 464 11.05 1.63 -0.63
N GLY A 465 11.54 2.40 0.34
CA GLY A 465 12.51 3.48 0.13
C GLY A 465 11.90 4.79 -0.36
N LEU A 466 10.58 4.92 -0.41
CA LEU A 466 9.83 6.12 -0.79
C LEU A 466 8.90 6.56 0.36
N ASP A 467 8.62 7.86 0.47
CA ASP A 467 7.58 8.39 1.35
C ASP A 467 6.48 8.95 0.43
N LEU A 468 5.19 8.73 0.76
CA LEU A 468 4.07 9.31 0.00
C LEU A 468 4.22 10.83 -0.16
N ASP A 469 3.88 11.32 -1.35
CA ASP A 469 3.51 12.73 -1.50
C ASP A 469 2.23 12.98 -0.68
N LEU A 470 2.14 14.19 -0.13
CA LEU A 470 0.98 14.62 0.65
C LEU A 470 0.26 15.79 -0.01
N ASP A 471 0.75 16.34 -1.12
CA ASP A 471 0.24 17.52 -1.82
C ASP A 471 0.45 17.31 -3.34
N ASP A 472 -0.29 16.33 -3.88
CA ASP A 472 -0.07 15.73 -5.21
C ASP A 472 -0.02 16.76 -6.36
N ASP A 473 -0.67 17.92 -6.23
CA ASP A 473 -0.69 18.99 -7.24
C ASP A 473 0.06 20.28 -6.86
N ASN A 474 0.66 20.32 -5.67
CA ASN A 474 1.35 21.46 -5.07
C ASN A 474 0.53 22.76 -4.92
N ASP A 475 -0.78 22.67 -4.69
CA ASP A 475 -1.60 23.85 -4.41
C ASP A 475 -1.41 24.37 -2.96
N GLY A 476 -0.85 23.53 -2.08
CA GLY A 476 -0.55 23.81 -0.69
C GLY A 476 -1.58 23.32 0.32
N TRP A 477 -2.50 22.44 -0.09
CA TRP A 477 -3.36 21.63 0.77
C TRP A 477 -2.90 20.18 0.76
N ASP A 478 -2.89 19.55 1.94
CA ASP A 478 -2.52 18.15 2.01
C ASP A 478 -3.69 17.28 1.47
N ASP A 479 -3.46 16.19 0.72
CA ASP A 479 -4.51 15.37 0.07
C ASP A 479 -5.59 14.86 1.03
N LEU A 480 -5.24 14.68 2.31
CA LEU A 480 -6.18 14.26 3.35
C LEU A 480 -7.28 15.30 3.63
N VAL A 481 -7.03 16.56 3.29
CA VAL A 481 -7.93 17.70 3.50
C VAL A 481 -8.23 18.44 2.19
N ASP A 482 -7.80 17.87 1.07
CA ASP A 482 -8.08 18.33 -0.28
C ASP A 482 -9.09 17.40 -0.93
N ASP A 483 -10.27 17.90 -1.28
CA ASP A 483 -11.29 17.09 -1.96
C ASP A 483 -10.99 16.97 -3.47
N CYS A 484 -9.95 17.65 -3.96
CA CYS A 484 -9.50 17.80 -5.33
C CYS A 484 -7.97 17.65 -5.50
N PRO A 485 -7.36 16.54 -5.05
CA PRO A 485 -5.91 16.38 -4.93
C PRO A 485 -5.10 16.44 -6.26
N TYR A 486 -5.77 16.58 -7.41
CA TYR A 486 -5.13 16.61 -8.73
C TYR A 486 -5.45 17.90 -9.52
N ASP A 487 -5.94 18.96 -8.88
CA ASP A 487 -6.21 20.24 -9.52
C ASP A 487 -5.62 21.43 -8.74
N ASP A 488 -4.46 21.89 -9.21
CA ASP A 488 -3.66 22.97 -8.62
C ASP A 488 -4.39 24.34 -8.45
N ASN A 489 -5.63 24.44 -8.90
CA ASN A 489 -6.44 25.64 -8.83
C ASN A 489 -7.57 25.59 -7.79
N GLU A 490 -7.89 24.43 -7.22
CA GLU A 490 -9.05 24.24 -6.33
C GLU A 490 -8.94 22.97 -5.48
N HIS A 491 -9.42 23.05 -4.23
CA HIS A 491 -9.37 21.97 -3.26
C HIS A 491 -10.77 21.48 -2.77
N THR A 492 -11.86 21.89 -3.44
CA THR A 492 -13.25 21.72 -2.97
C THR A 492 -14.11 20.94 -3.98
N ASP A 493 -14.77 19.90 -3.49
CA ASP A 493 -15.81 19.10 -4.15
C ASP A 493 -17.02 19.07 -3.20
N THR A 494 -17.98 19.96 -3.45
CA THR A 494 -19.06 20.25 -2.51
C THR A 494 -20.05 19.09 -2.34
N ASP A 495 -20.28 18.29 -3.38
CA ASP A 495 -21.20 17.15 -3.35
C ASP A 495 -20.51 15.78 -3.17
N GLY A 496 -19.19 15.74 -3.33
CA GLY A 496 -18.35 14.55 -3.20
C GLY A 496 -18.53 13.56 -4.34
N ASP A 497 -18.90 14.00 -5.53
CA ASP A 497 -19.11 13.13 -6.70
C ASP A 497 -17.82 12.84 -7.51
N GLY A 498 -16.72 13.50 -7.15
CA GLY A 498 -15.40 13.37 -7.75
C GLY A 498 -15.11 14.39 -8.86
N TYR A 499 -15.95 15.40 -9.02
CA TYR A 499 -15.67 16.59 -9.82
C TYR A 499 -15.58 17.82 -8.92
N CYS A 500 -14.44 18.51 -8.97
CA CYS A 500 -14.25 19.78 -8.28
C CYS A 500 -15.23 20.85 -8.75
N ASP A 501 -15.67 21.75 -7.87
CA ASP A 501 -16.73 22.75 -8.11
C ASP A 501 -16.48 23.60 -9.40
N VAL A 502 -15.23 23.91 -9.77
CA VAL A 502 -14.93 24.69 -10.99
C VAL A 502 -15.18 23.90 -12.28
N GLN A 503 -15.10 22.58 -12.21
CA GLN A 503 -15.21 21.62 -13.32
C GLN A 503 -16.56 20.94 -13.34
N ASP A 504 -17.23 20.86 -12.19
CA ASP A 504 -18.60 20.43 -12.07
C ASP A 504 -19.56 21.50 -12.63
N THR A 505 -20.79 21.07 -12.87
CA THR A 505 -21.86 21.87 -13.43
C THR A 505 -23.11 21.87 -12.55
N ASP A 506 -23.04 21.20 -11.41
CA ASP A 506 -24.12 20.92 -10.45
C ASP A 506 -23.50 20.66 -9.06
N ASP A 507 -22.79 21.66 -8.50
CA ASP A 507 -21.83 21.50 -7.38
C ASP A 507 -22.45 20.93 -6.08
N ASP A 508 -23.78 20.86 -5.96
CA ASP A 508 -24.48 20.25 -4.82
C ASP A 508 -25.36 19.02 -5.18
N ASN A 509 -25.39 18.63 -6.46
CA ASN A 509 -26.14 17.50 -7.02
C ASN A 509 -27.65 17.50 -6.75
N ASP A 510 -28.28 18.67 -6.59
CA ASP A 510 -29.73 18.72 -6.41
C ASP A 510 -30.52 18.53 -7.72
N GLY A 511 -29.81 18.56 -8.85
CA GLY A 511 -30.33 18.38 -10.19
C GLY A 511 -30.58 19.68 -10.96
N THR A 512 -30.14 20.81 -10.41
CA THR A 512 -30.21 22.15 -11.00
C THR A 512 -28.80 22.68 -11.26
N TYR A 513 -28.40 22.67 -12.54
CA TYR A 513 -27.07 23.16 -12.89
C TYR A 513 -26.78 24.58 -12.37
N ASP A 514 -25.59 24.84 -11.83
CA ASP A 514 -25.16 26.10 -11.16
C ASP A 514 -25.51 27.35 -11.97
N TYR A 515 -25.47 27.24 -13.30
CA TYR A 515 -25.81 28.35 -14.19
C TYR A 515 -27.26 28.84 -14.02
N ASN A 516 -28.17 27.97 -13.59
CA ASN A 516 -29.57 28.27 -13.31
C ASN A 516 -29.93 28.08 -11.82
N ASP A 517 -28.94 27.87 -10.97
CA ASP A 517 -29.11 27.76 -9.53
C ASP A 517 -28.67 29.07 -8.85
N GLU A 518 -29.50 29.60 -7.96
CA GLU A 518 -29.14 30.80 -7.18
C GLU A 518 -28.33 30.44 -5.90
N PHE A 519 -28.38 29.16 -5.47
CA PHE A 519 -27.59 28.58 -4.39
C PHE A 519 -26.84 27.31 -4.83
N PRO A 520 -25.84 27.41 -5.73
CA PRO A 520 -25.17 26.24 -6.30
C PRO A 520 -24.46 25.26 -5.34
N LEU A 521 -24.35 25.60 -4.05
CA LEU A 521 -23.63 24.82 -3.04
C LEU A 521 -24.56 24.34 -1.92
N ASP A 522 -25.87 24.53 -2.06
CA ASP A 522 -26.86 24.17 -1.06
C ASP A 522 -27.96 23.31 -1.69
N PRO A 523 -27.88 21.97 -1.54
CA PRO A 523 -28.76 21.07 -2.28
C PRO A 523 -30.23 21.13 -1.83
N ASP A 524 -30.53 21.88 -0.78
CA ASP A 524 -31.87 22.13 -0.30
C ASP A 524 -32.47 23.44 -0.86
N GLU A 525 -31.74 24.24 -1.66
CA GLU A 525 -32.20 25.55 -2.18
C GLU A 525 -31.83 25.77 -3.65
N GLN A 526 -32.79 26.18 -4.50
CA GLN A 526 -32.56 26.40 -5.94
C GLN A 526 -32.96 27.80 -6.41
N VAL A 527 -33.90 28.43 -5.70
CA VAL A 527 -34.61 29.64 -6.14
C VAL A 527 -34.61 30.65 -4.99
N ASP A 528 -34.38 31.92 -5.34
CA ASP A 528 -34.52 33.09 -4.46
C ASP A 528 -35.44 34.08 -5.18
N ASN A 529 -36.75 33.94 -4.95
CA ASN A 529 -37.75 34.58 -5.80
C ASN A 529 -37.84 36.10 -5.56
N ASP A 530 -37.35 36.59 -4.41
CA ASP A 530 -37.26 38.02 -4.08
C ASP A 530 -35.83 38.61 -4.01
N GLN A 531 -34.81 37.77 -4.12
CA GLN A 531 -33.39 38.12 -4.14
C GLN A 531 -32.87 38.70 -2.82
N ASP A 532 -33.37 38.21 -1.68
CA ASP A 532 -32.92 38.63 -0.36
C ASP A 532 -31.71 37.82 0.18
N GLY A 533 -31.38 36.71 -0.48
CA GLY A 533 -30.26 35.81 -0.18
C GLY A 533 -30.62 34.65 0.75
N ILE A 534 -31.90 34.39 0.98
CA ILE A 534 -32.46 33.17 1.59
C ILE A 534 -33.22 32.44 0.50
N GLY A 535 -33.02 31.13 0.35
CA GLY A 535 -33.75 30.37 -0.67
C GLY A 535 -35.19 30.09 -0.26
N ASP A 536 -36.08 29.96 -1.24
CA ASP A 536 -37.53 29.81 -1.05
C ASP A 536 -37.89 28.60 -0.15
N ASN A 537 -37.06 27.55 -0.03
CA ASN A 537 -37.38 26.43 0.87
C ASN A 537 -37.14 26.78 2.36
N ALA A 538 -36.30 27.77 2.63
CA ALA A 538 -35.97 28.28 3.96
C ALA A 538 -36.59 29.65 4.28
N ASP A 539 -37.03 30.40 3.28
CA ASP A 539 -37.81 31.62 3.46
C ASP A 539 -39.26 31.28 3.89
N ASP A 540 -39.88 32.19 4.65
CA ASP A 540 -41.28 32.09 5.05
C ASP A 540 -42.15 33.15 4.30
N ASP A 541 -41.58 33.95 3.38
CA ASP A 541 -42.19 35.07 2.62
C ASP A 541 -41.47 35.25 1.25
N ASP A 542 -41.57 34.26 0.34
CA ASP A 542 -40.75 34.08 -0.88
C ASP A 542 -40.75 35.27 -1.87
N ASP A 543 -41.73 36.17 -1.79
CA ASP A 543 -41.83 37.36 -2.63
C ASP A 543 -41.68 38.70 -1.87
N ASN A 544 -41.49 38.63 -0.54
CA ASN A 544 -41.33 39.75 0.37
C ASN A 544 -42.46 40.82 0.27
N ASP A 545 -43.70 40.44 -0.08
CA ASP A 545 -44.86 41.34 -0.09
C ASP A 545 -45.38 41.68 1.33
N GLY A 546 -44.96 40.87 2.31
CA GLY A 546 -45.30 40.99 3.73
C GLY A 546 -46.40 40.03 4.21
N VAL A 547 -46.80 39.06 3.39
CA VAL A 547 -47.72 37.96 3.71
C VAL A 547 -46.97 36.63 3.62
N LEU A 548 -46.75 35.99 4.78
CA LEU A 548 -46.05 34.70 4.82
C LEU A 548 -46.70 33.64 3.90
N ASP A 549 -45.90 32.82 3.21
CA ASP A 549 -46.34 31.86 2.16
C ASP A 549 -47.46 30.95 2.64
N ALA A 550 -47.39 30.53 3.91
CA ALA A 550 -48.42 29.68 4.53
C ALA A 550 -49.82 30.31 4.56
N ASN A 551 -49.92 31.62 4.36
CA ASN A 551 -51.16 32.39 4.26
C ASN A 551 -51.31 33.11 2.92
N ASP A 552 -50.38 32.89 1.97
CA ASP A 552 -50.39 33.51 0.66
C ASP A 552 -50.97 32.54 -0.38
N ALA A 553 -51.89 33.03 -1.21
CA ALA A 553 -52.44 32.26 -2.33
C ALA A 553 -51.48 32.22 -3.54
N PHE A 554 -50.59 33.21 -3.65
CA PHE A 554 -49.57 33.39 -4.68
C PHE A 554 -48.21 33.71 -4.03
N PRO A 555 -47.58 32.77 -3.29
CA PRO A 555 -46.34 33.03 -2.54
C PRO A 555 -45.16 33.62 -3.34
N ASN A 556 -45.21 33.54 -4.67
CA ASN A 556 -44.12 33.94 -5.56
C ASN A 556 -44.47 35.19 -6.42
N ASP A 557 -45.58 35.87 -6.15
CA ASP A 557 -46.01 37.06 -6.89
C ASP A 557 -46.27 38.23 -5.92
N PRO A 558 -45.34 39.18 -5.80
CA PRO A 558 -45.42 40.24 -4.79
C PRO A 558 -46.53 41.27 -5.04
N THR A 559 -47.38 41.00 -6.02
CA THR A 559 -48.53 41.82 -6.38
C THR A 559 -49.87 41.15 -6.10
N GLU A 560 -49.89 39.89 -5.66
CA GLU A 560 -51.10 39.11 -5.40
C GLU A 560 -50.93 38.29 -4.12
N SER A 561 -51.90 38.34 -3.20
CA SER A 561 -51.84 37.54 -1.96
C SER A 561 -53.18 36.89 -1.56
N SER A 562 -54.20 36.99 -2.42
CA SER A 562 -55.55 36.46 -2.14
C SER A 562 -56.19 35.94 -3.42
N ASP A 563 -56.88 34.80 -3.31
CA ASP A 563 -57.68 34.13 -4.35
C ASP A 563 -59.03 33.75 -3.72
N PHE A 564 -59.97 34.69 -3.72
CA PHE A 564 -61.16 34.60 -2.89
C PHE A 564 -62.14 33.51 -3.36
N ASP A 565 -62.25 33.25 -4.66
CA ASP A 565 -63.11 32.20 -5.22
C ASP A 565 -62.38 30.89 -5.55
N GLY A 566 -61.04 30.88 -5.55
CA GLY A 566 -60.21 29.70 -5.75
C GLY A 566 -60.05 29.31 -7.21
N ASP A 567 -60.20 30.24 -8.16
CA ASP A 567 -60.06 29.98 -9.59
C ASP A 567 -58.61 30.03 -10.10
N GLY A 568 -57.68 30.52 -9.27
CA GLY A 568 -56.25 30.62 -9.53
C GLY A 568 -55.80 31.95 -10.16
N VAL A 569 -56.66 32.98 -10.19
CA VAL A 569 -56.31 34.36 -10.49
C VAL A 569 -56.36 35.18 -9.19
N GLY A 570 -55.35 36.01 -8.93
CA GLY A 570 -55.33 36.81 -7.70
C GLY A 570 -56.31 37.97 -7.73
N ASP A 571 -56.89 38.31 -6.57
CA ASP A 571 -57.93 39.33 -6.40
C ASP A 571 -57.52 40.73 -6.95
N ASN A 572 -56.22 41.07 -7.06
CA ASN A 572 -55.84 42.36 -7.66
C ASN A 572 -55.91 42.34 -9.20
N ALA A 573 -55.86 41.16 -9.82
CA ALA A 573 -55.93 40.92 -11.26
C ALA A 573 -57.27 40.35 -11.73
N ASP A 574 -58.01 39.69 -10.84
CA ASP A 574 -59.35 39.21 -11.09
C ASP A 574 -60.34 40.39 -11.19
N THR A 575 -61.46 40.14 -11.86
CA THR A 575 -62.54 41.10 -12.08
C THR A 575 -63.87 40.61 -11.51
N ASP A 576 -63.90 39.43 -10.88
CA ASP A 576 -65.07 38.74 -10.32
C ASP A 576 -64.61 37.91 -9.10
N ASP A 577 -64.05 38.59 -8.08
CA ASP A 577 -63.29 38.02 -6.94
C ASP A 577 -64.05 36.89 -6.21
N ASP A 578 -65.39 36.85 -6.26
CA ASP A 578 -66.20 35.82 -5.59
C ASP A 578 -66.89 34.79 -6.51
N GLY A 579 -66.60 34.85 -7.80
CA GLY A 579 -66.96 33.86 -8.80
C GLY A 579 -68.46 33.71 -9.05
N ASP A 580 -69.26 34.73 -8.74
CA ASP A 580 -70.72 34.67 -8.86
C ASP A 580 -71.28 35.17 -10.22
N ASN A 581 -70.36 35.53 -11.12
CA ASN A 581 -70.58 36.06 -12.47
C ASN A 581 -71.08 37.50 -12.50
N VAL A 582 -70.72 38.30 -11.50
CA VAL A 582 -70.99 39.75 -11.46
C VAL A 582 -69.67 40.48 -11.18
N PRO A 583 -69.13 41.24 -12.15
CA PRO A 583 -67.83 41.88 -11.97
C PRO A 583 -67.77 42.84 -10.77
N ASP A 584 -66.62 42.91 -10.08
CA ASP A 584 -66.47 43.63 -8.79
C ASP A 584 -66.83 45.12 -8.88
N ASP A 585 -66.65 45.73 -10.05
CA ASP A 585 -66.98 47.14 -10.28
C ASP A 585 -68.49 47.41 -10.36
N GLU A 586 -69.28 46.37 -10.57
CA GLU A 586 -70.74 46.38 -10.62
C GLU A 586 -71.40 45.57 -9.48
N ASP A 587 -70.62 44.79 -8.71
CA ASP A 587 -71.11 44.04 -7.56
C ASP A 587 -71.07 44.85 -6.25
N PRO A 588 -72.22 45.02 -5.55
CA PRO A 588 -72.25 45.58 -4.21
C PRO A 588 -71.58 44.70 -3.12
N PHE A 589 -71.33 43.41 -3.37
CA PHE A 589 -70.74 42.48 -2.40
C PHE A 589 -69.61 41.61 -2.99
N PRO A 590 -68.52 42.20 -3.51
CA PRO A 590 -67.47 41.52 -4.31
C PRO A 590 -66.66 40.45 -3.58
N TYR A 591 -66.99 40.12 -2.33
CA TYR A 591 -66.35 39.06 -1.55
C TYR A 591 -67.43 38.18 -0.88
N ASP A 592 -68.58 38.00 -1.51
CA ASP A 592 -69.67 37.15 -1.04
C ASP A 592 -70.45 36.62 -2.24
N GLY A 593 -69.95 35.54 -2.86
CA GLY A 593 -70.55 34.94 -4.06
C GLY A 593 -71.92 34.28 -3.85
N SER A 594 -72.56 34.56 -2.72
CA SER A 594 -73.96 34.28 -2.46
C SER A 594 -74.87 35.52 -2.59
N ALA A 595 -74.33 36.71 -2.85
CA ALA A 595 -75.01 38.00 -2.80
C ALA A 595 -74.51 38.96 -3.89
N TRP A 596 -75.38 39.35 -4.83
CA TRP A 596 -74.97 40.16 -6.00
C TRP A 596 -75.89 41.37 -6.30
N ILE A 597 -76.86 41.65 -5.42
CA ILE A 597 -77.80 42.78 -5.58
C ILE A 597 -78.06 43.45 -4.23
N ASP A 598 -77.89 44.77 -4.21
CA ASP A 598 -78.41 45.69 -3.18
C ASP A 598 -79.20 46.84 -3.85
N THR A 599 -80.49 46.64 -4.08
CA THR A 599 -81.32 47.62 -4.81
C THR A 599 -81.52 48.92 -4.04
N ASP A 600 -81.47 48.90 -2.69
CA ASP A 600 -81.74 50.07 -1.86
C ASP A 600 -80.51 50.68 -1.17
N GLY A 601 -79.34 50.07 -1.34
CA GLY A 601 -78.03 50.58 -0.95
C GLY A 601 -77.82 50.58 0.57
N ASP A 602 -78.50 49.69 1.29
CA ASP A 602 -78.43 49.63 2.75
C ASP A 602 -77.32 48.71 3.27
N GLY A 603 -76.59 48.03 2.37
CA GLY A 603 -75.50 47.12 2.66
C GLY A 603 -75.97 45.72 3.07
N ILE A 604 -77.23 45.36 2.78
CA ILE A 604 -77.80 44.02 3.00
C ILE A 604 -78.32 43.50 1.66
N ALA A 605 -77.90 42.30 1.28
CA ALA A 605 -78.30 41.69 0.02
C ALA A 605 -79.81 41.49 -0.09
N ASP A 606 -80.39 41.85 -1.25
CA ASP A 606 -81.80 41.62 -1.57
C ASP A 606 -82.14 40.12 -1.63
N TYR A 607 -81.17 39.32 -2.05
CA TYR A 607 -81.25 37.87 -2.20
C TYR A 607 -79.96 37.21 -1.74
N THR A 608 -80.08 36.04 -1.11
CA THR A 608 -78.94 35.17 -0.79
C THR A 608 -79.12 33.80 -1.45
N GLY A 609 -78.11 33.36 -2.20
CA GLY A 609 -78.06 32.08 -2.91
C GLY A 609 -77.63 32.19 -4.37
N PRO A 610 -77.16 31.09 -4.98
CA PRO A 610 -76.56 31.12 -6.31
C PRO A 610 -77.56 31.64 -7.34
N PRO A 611 -77.13 32.51 -8.27
CA PRO A 611 -78.01 33.11 -9.25
C PRO A 611 -78.79 32.03 -10.02
N PRO A 612 -80.10 32.20 -10.26
CA PRO A 612 -80.86 31.23 -11.03
C PRO A 612 -80.30 31.14 -12.45
N PHE A 613 -79.75 29.97 -12.81
CA PHE A 613 -79.21 29.64 -14.13
C PHE A 613 -80.05 30.27 -15.27
N SER A 614 -79.46 31.26 -15.95
CA SER A 614 -80.01 31.90 -17.14
C SER A 614 -79.18 31.51 -18.36
N GLY A 615 -79.23 30.24 -18.75
CA GLY A 615 -78.65 29.78 -20.01
C GLY A 615 -79.71 29.60 -21.09
N ASP A 616 -79.73 30.48 -22.10
CA ASP A 616 -80.04 30.09 -23.47
C ASP A 616 -78.72 30.01 -24.26
N PHE A 617 -78.72 29.36 -25.44
CA PHE A 617 -77.50 29.30 -26.26
C PHE A 617 -77.04 30.68 -26.76
N GLU A 618 -77.83 31.75 -26.50
CA GLU A 618 -77.56 33.12 -26.95
C GLU A 618 -76.31 33.73 -26.30
N SER A 619 -75.83 33.15 -25.20
CA SER A 619 -74.58 33.52 -24.54
C SER A 619 -73.32 33.03 -25.29
N GLY A 620 -73.46 32.19 -26.31
CA GLY A 620 -72.34 31.68 -27.12
C GLY A 620 -71.56 30.54 -26.46
N SER A 621 -71.98 30.03 -25.31
CA SER A 621 -71.40 28.88 -24.61
C SER A 621 -72.48 27.86 -24.22
N LEU A 622 -72.11 26.58 -24.05
CA LEU A 622 -73.03 25.58 -23.49
C LEU A 622 -73.23 25.78 -21.98
N GLY A 623 -72.37 26.54 -21.28
CA GLY A 623 -72.39 26.69 -19.83
C GLY A 623 -71.92 25.43 -19.09
N GLY A 624 -71.79 25.50 -17.77
CA GLY A 624 -71.41 24.36 -16.91
C GLY A 624 -72.54 23.34 -16.71
N GLY A 625 -72.19 22.07 -16.48
CA GLY A 625 -73.14 21.02 -16.07
C GLY A 625 -73.72 20.12 -17.18
N TRP A 626 -73.21 20.22 -18.42
CA TRP A 626 -73.59 19.32 -19.50
C TRP A 626 -72.67 18.11 -19.59
N THR A 627 -73.22 16.97 -20.01
CA THR A 627 -72.44 15.75 -20.29
C THR A 627 -72.80 15.23 -21.67
N SER A 628 -71.80 15.06 -22.52
CA SER A 628 -71.92 14.38 -23.82
C SER A 628 -71.72 12.88 -23.64
N SER A 629 -72.46 12.05 -24.40
CA SER A 629 -72.17 10.61 -24.48
C SER A 629 -72.54 10.03 -25.84
N GLY A 630 -71.62 9.28 -26.46
CA GLY A 630 -71.74 8.73 -27.80
C GLY A 630 -70.38 8.42 -28.43
N ASN A 631 -70.35 7.72 -29.57
CA ASN A 631 -69.12 7.30 -30.27
C ASN A 631 -68.58 8.33 -31.29
N VAL A 632 -69.10 9.57 -31.28
CA VAL A 632 -68.65 10.68 -32.13
C VAL A 632 -68.76 12.00 -31.35
N ALA A 633 -67.95 12.97 -31.77
CA ALA A 633 -67.49 14.19 -31.07
C ALA A 633 -68.53 14.99 -30.26
N ASP A 634 -68.00 15.73 -29.27
CA ASP A 634 -68.73 16.58 -28.33
C ASP A 634 -69.69 17.58 -29.00
N TRP A 635 -70.74 17.95 -28.28
CA TRP A 635 -71.65 19.02 -28.67
C TRP A 635 -70.94 20.38 -28.55
N PHE A 636 -71.19 21.29 -29.48
CA PHE A 636 -70.65 22.66 -29.43
C PHE A 636 -71.70 23.70 -29.84
N VAL A 637 -71.47 24.96 -29.48
CA VAL A 637 -72.30 26.08 -29.93
C VAL A 637 -71.83 26.55 -31.30
N GLN A 638 -72.77 26.70 -32.24
CA GLN A 638 -72.51 27.25 -33.56
C GLN A 638 -73.30 28.54 -33.80
N SER A 639 -72.73 29.44 -34.60
CA SER A 639 -73.31 30.76 -34.95
C SER A 639 -73.65 30.91 -36.43
N ASN A 640 -73.19 29.98 -37.26
CA ASN A 640 -73.28 30.01 -38.72
C ASN A 640 -74.57 29.37 -39.25
N THR A 641 -75.14 28.39 -38.55
CA THR A 641 -76.47 27.86 -38.84
C THR A 641 -77.38 28.09 -37.64
N VAL A 642 -78.36 28.98 -37.81
CA VAL A 642 -79.26 29.39 -36.73
C VAL A 642 -80.64 28.78 -36.96
N ILE A 643 -81.04 27.84 -36.08
CA ILE A 643 -82.37 27.22 -36.12
C ILE A 643 -83.42 28.18 -35.51
N SER A 644 -83.02 28.98 -34.51
CA SER A 644 -83.74 30.11 -33.90
C SER A 644 -82.77 30.87 -33.00
N GLY A 645 -82.87 32.20 -32.88
CA GLY A 645 -82.00 33.01 -31.99
C GLY A 645 -80.71 33.55 -32.66
N ALA A 646 -79.64 33.78 -31.90
CA ALA A 646 -78.32 34.19 -32.36
C ALA A 646 -77.33 33.01 -32.45
N TYR A 647 -77.57 31.94 -31.68
CA TYR A 647 -76.71 30.76 -31.60
C TYR A 647 -77.53 29.47 -31.44
N SER A 648 -77.00 28.31 -31.85
CA SER A 648 -77.63 27.00 -31.62
C SER A 648 -76.60 25.90 -31.36
N ALA A 649 -77.00 24.80 -30.71
CA ALA A 649 -76.11 23.68 -30.44
C ALA A 649 -76.09 22.66 -31.57
N GLU A 650 -74.89 22.15 -31.89
CA GLU A 650 -74.64 21.16 -32.94
C GLU A 650 -73.86 19.97 -32.40
N THR A 651 -74.17 18.79 -32.92
CA THR A 651 -73.35 17.59 -32.78
C THR A 651 -72.46 17.44 -34.00
N GLY A 652 -71.25 16.91 -33.85
CA GLY A 652 -70.43 16.55 -35.01
C GLY A 652 -71.07 15.49 -35.91
N ASP A 653 -70.50 15.31 -37.12
CA ASP A 653 -70.97 14.37 -38.14
C ASP A 653 -71.24 12.96 -37.61
N ILE A 654 -72.42 12.41 -37.89
CA ILE A 654 -72.76 11.01 -37.60
C ILE A 654 -72.88 10.17 -38.87
N SER A 655 -72.41 8.92 -38.81
CA SER A 655 -72.50 7.94 -39.90
C SER A 655 -73.67 6.97 -39.71
N GLU A 656 -74.00 6.20 -40.76
CA GLU A 656 -75.06 5.17 -40.73
C GLU A 656 -74.91 4.24 -39.52
N GLY A 657 -75.92 4.24 -38.64
CA GLY A 657 -75.96 3.41 -37.43
C GLY A 657 -75.39 4.06 -36.17
N GLN A 658 -74.94 5.31 -36.23
CA GLN A 658 -74.56 6.11 -35.07
C GLN A 658 -75.72 7.02 -34.60
N SER A 659 -75.69 7.44 -33.34
CA SER A 659 -76.64 8.40 -32.76
C SER A 659 -75.91 9.32 -31.79
N SER A 660 -76.22 10.61 -31.82
CA SER A 660 -75.84 11.57 -30.78
C SER A 660 -77.02 11.88 -29.86
N LYS A 661 -76.74 12.15 -28.58
CA LYS A 661 -77.75 12.47 -27.57
C LYS A 661 -77.33 13.70 -26.77
N LEU A 662 -78.19 14.72 -26.75
CA LEU A 662 -78.16 15.79 -25.76
C LEU A 662 -79.28 15.53 -24.74
N GLU A 663 -78.93 15.46 -23.46
CA GLU A 663 -79.90 15.26 -22.38
C GLU A 663 -80.01 16.52 -21.52
N ILE A 664 -81.22 17.08 -21.46
CA ILE A 664 -81.53 18.22 -20.59
C ILE A 664 -82.19 17.67 -19.33
N ILE A 665 -81.51 17.79 -18.19
CA ILE A 665 -82.04 17.35 -16.89
C ILE A 665 -82.49 18.59 -16.10
N VAL A 666 -83.80 18.75 -15.94
CA VAL A 666 -84.38 19.80 -15.11
C VAL A 666 -84.70 19.24 -13.73
N ASN A 667 -83.82 19.50 -12.75
CA ASN A 667 -83.98 19.07 -11.37
C ASN A 667 -84.76 20.11 -10.55
N GLY A 668 -86.09 20.05 -10.60
CA GLY A 668 -86.95 20.96 -9.84
C GLY A 668 -87.28 20.47 -8.42
N ILE A 669 -87.17 21.34 -7.41
CA ILE A 669 -87.64 21.06 -6.03
C ILE A 669 -89.17 21.28 -5.91
N ASN A 670 -89.77 22.17 -6.72
CA ASN A 670 -91.22 22.28 -6.95
C ASN A 670 -91.50 23.09 -8.22
N GLY A 671 -92.40 22.62 -9.10
CA GLY A 671 -92.79 23.32 -10.34
C GLY A 671 -92.91 22.40 -11.56
N THR A 672 -93.13 22.98 -12.74
CA THR A 672 -93.10 22.28 -14.04
C THR A 672 -91.92 22.79 -14.84
N GLY A 673 -90.98 21.92 -15.21
CA GLY A 673 -89.96 22.23 -16.20
C GLY A 673 -90.56 22.15 -17.60
N GLU A 674 -90.32 23.17 -18.42
CA GLU A 674 -90.70 23.19 -19.83
C GLU A 674 -89.44 23.54 -20.64
N PHE A 675 -89.22 22.82 -21.75
CA PHE A 675 -88.20 23.18 -22.73
C PHE A 675 -88.84 23.11 -24.12
N ALA A 676 -88.44 24.04 -24.99
CA ALA A 676 -88.80 24.02 -26.40
C ALA A 676 -87.54 23.68 -27.21
N TYR A 677 -87.69 22.85 -28.23
CA TYR A 677 -86.60 22.52 -29.14
C TYR A 677 -87.09 22.54 -30.59
N GLN A 678 -86.17 22.75 -31.51
CA GLN A 678 -86.39 22.67 -32.94
C GLN A 678 -85.19 21.96 -33.57
N THR A 679 -85.45 20.96 -34.42
CA THR A 679 -84.41 20.23 -35.16
C THR A 679 -84.55 20.47 -36.66
N SER A 680 -83.44 20.41 -37.39
CA SER A 680 -83.39 20.50 -38.86
C SER A 680 -82.80 19.19 -39.40
N SER A 681 -83.40 18.59 -40.44
CA SER A 681 -82.85 17.41 -41.15
C SER A 681 -82.73 17.74 -42.63
N GLU A 682 -81.51 18.04 -43.08
CA GLU A 682 -81.17 18.39 -44.47
C GLU A 682 -80.09 17.42 -44.99
N ALA A 683 -79.95 17.32 -46.31
CA ALA A 683 -79.06 16.33 -46.91
C ALA A 683 -77.58 16.56 -46.50
N ASN A 684 -77.02 15.55 -45.82
CA ASN A 684 -75.68 15.42 -45.21
C ASN A 684 -75.61 15.60 -43.68
N TRP A 685 -76.73 15.78 -42.98
CA TRP A 685 -76.72 15.98 -41.52
C TRP A 685 -77.94 15.28 -40.91
N ASP A 686 -77.71 14.26 -40.07
CA ASP A 686 -78.69 13.64 -39.17
C ASP A 686 -78.29 13.92 -37.71
#